data_AF-A0A947GXY1-F1
#
_entry.id   AF-A0A947GXY1-F1
#
_cell.length_a   1.000
_cell.length_b   1.000
_cell.length_c   1.000
_cell.angle_alpha   90.00
_cell.angle_beta   90.00
_cell.angle_gamma   90.00
#
_symmetry.space_group_name_H-M   'P 1'
#
loop_
_entity.id
_entity.type
_entity.pdbx_description
1 polymer ?
#
loop_
_entity_poly.entity_id
_entity_poly.type
_entity_poly.pdbx_seq_one_letter_code
_entity_poly.pdbx_strand_id
1 'polypeptide(L)'
;MRCGRLAWPAACAGMVLAGAAHSADAPVTTRLSFSLSHAATTSAGVYARDGRLIRTLWRGDTLAAGLHQRQWDGRDDTGQAAAESEYDIKLVHHQLRYVWEGVIGNSSATVADEHVHKAYRPPTSIVIDGDQAYYVVGYNEQQDGLQGFALSTPGRNTRPFASKDPFVAYAMVAIDSTRLYWANVGGVIRTSFVGAFDLKSKRPASFATGVPICLHFQPKSTRCYEQQQYHSVIDLHTVASEAPTGLAVQQSGRVLAVAHGGRDLVRLFDKLSGELLNEISVPLARDAVNQIAMSLKGDLWIISGDMVQRYTELDRQPRRVATLNGLTRPLALAASPVDDDVLWVAEGGSRQQVRRFGKHGQAELVIGQPGGYADDPEVRPDKLCFRSREGREQTALAVAADQALWVVDHCNNRTLRFPTGGATPAQSDAQIAYLPGFYTATVDHTHPRRVFANFLEFEVDTSKPLVAGRSWKLVRNWLAGLPLALVDKHAFNASFGGLTSVRTFSNGRTFGMLQAHGRQFVVELPDKGPMRVVKAFGATPPRTTRQVMYENGDLGYAITGPTTQTVLRLPWVGFDHEGGPLWSNEPVTLASVPILPGSPHYRGAFSGMPPRFPLTGSGKVVFFDQSVVGNEGFHLGAAKQGGTHWLWQASPTGPLDGKGSFQTKAIDGWLQYGGNAVWAHGRHIVYGYHGEFYKDMRSGLVGQASQFMHFDESGLFLGQFGQPQVPPTVHAQPGMSGNAFSPTLVRTGERLYLYHNDETAQGGMHRWRIDGWNEVRELRGTGNAGDSIELR
;
A
#
# COMPACT_ATOMS: atom_id res chain seq x y z
N MET A 1 -17.14 -61.92 -9.48
CA MET A 1 -17.28 -63.39 -9.59
C MET A 1 -16.16 -64.06 -8.78
N ARG A 2 -16.53 -65.07 -7.97
CA ARG A 2 -15.73 -66.01 -7.16
C ARG A 2 -14.80 -65.39 -6.09
N CYS A 3 -15.22 -65.27 -4.82
CA CYS A 3 -15.37 -66.29 -3.75
C CYS A 3 -14.06 -66.96 -3.31
N GLY A 4 -13.69 -66.69 -2.04
CA GLY A 4 -12.80 -67.51 -1.22
C GLY A 4 -13.16 -67.30 0.25
N ARG A 5 -14.08 -68.12 0.77
CA ARG A 5 -14.44 -68.24 2.19
C ARG A 5 -13.40 -69.12 2.89
N LEU A 6 -13.02 -68.77 4.10
CA LEU A 6 -12.58 -69.71 5.14
C LEU A 6 -13.25 -69.30 6.44
N ALA A 7 -13.83 -70.27 7.12
CA ALA A 7 -14.72 -70.10 8.24
C ALA A 7 -14.39 -71.12 9.33
N TRP A 8 -14.82 -70.76 10.55
CA TRP A 8 -15.09 -71.55 11.78
C TRP A 8 -14.09 -71.39 12.94
N PRO A 9 -14.54 -71.51 14.20
CA PRO A 9 -15.85 -71.19 14.75
C PRO A 9 -15.81 -70.36 16.05
N ALA A 10 -17.01 -69.89 16.43
CA ALA A 10 -17.30 -69.12 17.62
C ALA A 10 -17.39 -70.00 18.89
N ALA A 11 -16.92 -69.45 20.02
CA ALA A 11 -17.34 -69.85 21.36
C ALA A 11 -17.96 -68.62 22.04
N CYS A 12 -19.23 -68.75 22.40
CA CYS A 12 -19.98 -67.78 23.20
C CYS A 12 -19.56 -67.87 24.67
N ALA A 13 -19.23 -66.73 25.27
CA ALA A 13 -19.40 -66.51 26.70
C ALA A 13 -19.79 -65.03 26.88
N GLY A 14 -21.02 -64.82 27.36
CA GLY A 14 -21.58 -63.50 27.58
C GLY A 14 -20.95 -62.81 28.79
N MET A 15 -20.80 -61.49 28.68
CA MET A 15 -20.74 -60.63 29.84
C MET A 15 -21.61 -59.42 29.54
N VAL A 16 -22.78 -59.40 30.18
CA VAL A 16 -23.68 -58.25 30.23
C VAL A 16 -22.98 -57.20 31.11
N LEU A 17 -22.43 -56.16 30.49
CA LEU A 17 -22.11 -54.92 31.17
C LEU A 17 -23.19 -53.91 30.83
N ALA A 18 -23.96 -53.56 31.85
CA ALA A 18 -24.97 -52.52 31.82
C ALA A 18 -24.34 -51.23 31.28
N GLY A 19 -24.76 -50.83 30.08
CA GLY A 19 -24.53 -49.48 29.59
C GLY A 19 -25.31 -48.54 30.50
N ALA A 20 -24.61 -47.82 31.36
CA ALA A 20 -25.11 -46.56 31.88
C ALA A 20 -25.27 -45.65 30.66
N ALA A 21 -26.50 -45.55 30.15
CA ALA A 21 -26.89 -44.50 29.25
C ALA A 21 -26.55 -43.18 29.96
N HIS A 22 -25.56 -42.45 29.46
CA HIS A 22 -25.43 -41.04 29.80
C HIS A 22 -26.76 -40.41 29.41
N SER A 23 -27.52 -39.97 30.41
CA SER A 23 -28.64 -39.07 30.19
C SER A 23 -28.12 -37.90 29.38
N ALA A 24 -28.67 -37.71 28.19
CA ALA A 24 -28.56 -36.43 27.52
C ALA A 24 -29.24 -35.41 28.43
N ASP A 25 -28.46 -34.62 29.17
CA ASP A 25 -28.97 -33.55 30.01
C ASP A 25 -29.89 -32.66 29.16
N ALA A 26 -31.11 -32.46 29.65
CA ALA A 26 -32.08 -31.59 29.00
C ALA A 26 -31.48 -30.17 28.91
N PRO A 27 -31.62 -29.46 27.77
CA PRO A 27 -31.05 -28.13 27.64
C PRO A 27 -31.69 -27.15 28.62
N VAL A 28 -30.89 -26.67 29.58
CA VAL A 28 -31.28 -25.62 30.51
C VAL A 28 -31.38 -24.30 29.73
N THR A 29 -32.60 -23.80 29.54
CA THR A 29 -32.85 -22.61 28.72
C THR A 29 -32.97 -21.37 29.62
N THR A 30 -31.95 -20.52 29.60
CA THR A 30 -31.97 -19.20 30.27
C THR A 30 -32.67 -18.19 29.36
N ARG A 31 -33.67 -17.47 29.88
CA ARG A 31 -34.38 -16.42 29.12
C ARG A 31 -33.78 -15.05 29.44
N LEU A 32 -33.54 -14.26 28.41
CA LEU A 32 -32.99 -12.91 28.51
C LEU A 32 -34.03 -11.90 28.03
N SER A 33 -34.33 -10.87 28.83
CA SER A 33 -35.20 -9.75 28.42
C SER A 33 -34.48 -8.42 28.55
N PHE A 34 -34.64 -7.52 27.58
CA PHE A 34 -34.03 -6.19 27.59
C PHE A 34 -34.82 -5.23 26.69
N SER A 35 -34.69 -3.93 26.92
CA SER A 35 -35.33 -2.91 26.10
C SER A 35 -34.31 -1.97 25.47
N LEU A 36 -34.51 -1.64 24.20
CA LEU A 36 -33.72 -0.64 23.48
C LEU A 36 -34.55 0.63 23.26
N SER A 37 -34.00 1.79 23.61
CA SER A 37 -34.68 3.07 23.37
C SER A 37 -34.75 3.45 21.90
N HIS A 38 -33.83 2.94 21.08
CA HIS A 38 -33.71 3.20 19.64
C HIS A 38 -33.23 1.95 18.94
N ALA A 39 -33.35 1.90 17.60
CA ALA A 39 -32.73 0.84 16.82
C ALA A 39 -31.20 0.91 16.98
N ALA A 40 -30.56 -0.25 17.19
CA ALA A 40 -29.13 -0.32 17.44
C ALA A 40 -28.54 -1.65 16.96
N THR A 41 -27.26 -1.64 16.60
CA THR A 41 -26.46 -2.86 16.44
C THR A 41 -26.12 -3.39 17.82
N THR A 42 -26.30 -4.70 18.03
CA THR A 42 -26.11 -5.36 19.32
C THR A 42 -25.25 -6.60 19.22
N SER A 43 -24.48 -6.86 20.27
CA SER A 43 -23.77 -8.11 20.51
C SER A 43 -23.89 -8.47 21.98
N ALA A 44 -23.93 -9.76 22.31
CA ALA A 44 -24.02 -10.18 23.71
C ALA A 44 -23.21 -11.43 23.99
N GLY A 45 -22.82 -11.56 25.26
CA GLY A 45 -22.08 -12.71 25.75
C GLY A 45 -22.39 -13.02 27.20
N VAL A 46 -22.08 -14.26 27.58
CA VAL A 46 -22.19 -14.81 28.93
C VAL A 46 -20.79 -14.84 29.54
N TYR A 47 -20.65 -14.34 30.75
CA TYR A 47 -19.39 -14.20 31.45
C TYR A 47 -19.46 -14.89 32.81
N ALA A 48 -18.38 -15.55 33.22
CA ALA A 48 -18.20 -15.93 34.60
C ALA A 48 -18.01 -14.68 35.47
N ARG A 49 -18.21 -14.82 36.79
CA ARG A 49 -18.10 -13.71 37.76
C ARG A 49 -16.68 -13.12 37.87
N ASP A 50 -15.67 -13.87 37.45
CA ASP A 50 -14.29 -13.38 37.30
C ASP A 50 -14.10 -12.50 36.04
N GLY A 51 -15.14 -12.34 35.23
CA GLY A 51 -15.17 -11.56 34.00
C GLY A 51 -14.79 -12.34 32.75
N ARG A 52 -14.54 -13.65 32.83
CA ARG A 52 -14.16 -14.47 31.68
C ARG A 52 -15.35 -14.74 30.76
N LEU A 53 -15.20 -14.50 29.46
CA LEU A 53 -16.22 -14.84 28.45
C LEU A 53 -16.34 -16.36 28.32
N ILE A 54 -17.55 -16.86 28.49
CA ILE A 54 -17.92 -18.28 28.42
C ILE A 54 -18.58 -18.59 27.07
N ARG A 55 -19.46 -17.69 26.63
CA ARG A 55 -20.24 -17.86 25.40
C ARG A 55 -20.48 -16.53 24.71
N THR A 56 -20.23 -16.47 23.42
CA THR A 56 -20.78 -15.43 22.55
C THR A 56 -22.19 -15.85 22.12
N LEU A 57 -23.21 -15.05 22.46
CA LEU A 57 -24.61 -15.37 22.15
C LEU A 57 -24.97 -14.94 20.72
N TRP A 58 -24.65 -13.69 20.37
CA TRP A 58 -24.80 -13.16 19.01
C TRP A 58 -23.80 -12.03 18.73
N ARG A 59 -23.60 -11.74 17.44
CA ARG A 59 -22.62 -10.77 16.93
C ARG A 59 -23.26 -9.84 15.91
N GLY A 60 -23.31 -8.55 16.22
CA GLY A 60 -23.65 -7.50 15.28
C GLY A 60 -25.09 -7.54 14.75
N ASP A 61 -26.04 -8.08 15.53
CA ASP A 61 -27.44 -8.11 15.11
C ASP A 61 -28.07 -6.73 15.31
N THR A 62 -28.70 -6.21 14.25
CA THR A 62 -29.43 -4.94 14.33
C THR A 62 -30.85 -5.19 14.83
N LEU A 63 -31.19 -4.60 15.97
CA LEU A 63 -32.49 -4.73 16.62
C LEU A 63 -33.22 -3.39 16.60
N ALA A 64 -34.55 -3.43 16.44
CA ALA A 64 -35.40 -2.25 16.52
C ALA A 64 -35.49 -1.70 17.97
N ALA A 65 -36.01 -0.49 18.14
CA ALA A 65 -36.41 0.00 19.46
C ALA A 65 -37.52 -0.89 20.06
N GLY A 66 -37.59 -0.99 21.38
CA GLY A 66 -38.61 -1.74 22.11
C GLY A 66 -38.05 -2.92 22.92
N LEU A 67 -38.97 -3.74 23.44
CA LEU A 67 -38.69 -4.92 24.26
C LEU A 67 -38.25 -6.09 23.38
N HIS A 68 -37.17 -6.76 23.78
CA HIS A 68 -36.63 -7.95 23.13
C HIS A 68 -36.50 -9.11 24.10
N GLN A 69 -36.64 -10.32 23.57
CA GLN A 69 -36.36 -11.56 24.27
C GLN A 69 -35.36 -12.40 23.47
N ARG A 70 -34.40 -13.00 24.18
CA ARG A 70 -33.37 -13.92 23.66
C ARG A 70 -33.19 -15.07 24.64
N GLN A 71 -32.43 -16.08 24.22
CA GLN A 71 -32.21 -17.29 25.02
C GLN A 71 -30.74 -17.71 24.98
N TRP A 72 -30.31 -18.36 26.06
CA TRP A 72 -29.04 -19.09 26.15
C TRP A 72 -29.33 -20.54 26.54
N ASP A 73 -28.67 -21.47 25.87
CA ASP A 73 -28.84 -22.93 25.99
C ASP A 73 -28.00 -23.56 27.11
N GLY A 74 -27.33 -22.75 27.93
CA GLY A 74 -26.46 -23.21 29.00
C GLY A 74 -25.11 -23.76 28.51
N ARG A 75 -24.73 -23.54 27.24
CA ARG A 75 -23.48 -24.04 26.66
C ARG A 75 -22.43 -22.96 26.44
N ASP A 76 -21.16 -23.36 26.45
CA ASP A 76 -20.01 -22.51 26.10
C ASP A 76 -19.78 -22.42 24.58
N ASP A 77 -18.81 -21.63 24.12
CA ASP A 77 -18.51 -21.47 22.67
C ASP A 77 -18.03 -22.76 21.98
N THR A 78 -17.65 -23.80 22.73
CA THR A 78 -17.29 -25.13 22.17
C THR A 78 -18.49 -26.06 22.07
N GLY A 79 -19.67 -25.63 22.55
CA GLY A 79 -20.88 -26.42 22.62
C GLY A 79 -20.94 -27.36 23.83
N GLN A 80 -20.00 -27.27 24.77
CA GLN A 80 -20.05 -28.03 26.02
C GLN A 80 -20.96 -27.34 27.03
N ALA A 81 -21.54 -28.09 27.97
CA ALA A 81 -22.32 -27.50 29.06
C ALA A 81 -21.42 -26.58 29.91
N ALA A 82 -21.87 -25.36 30.15
CA ALA A 82 -21.21 -24.45 31.07
C ALA A 82 -21.37 -24.99 32.51
N ALA A 83 -20.40 -24.69 33.38
CA ALA A 83 -20.44 -25.15 34.76
C ALA A 83 -21.70 -24.63 35.49
N GLU A 84 -22.14 -25.31 36.55
CA GLU A 84 -23.19 -24.76 37.41
C GLU A 84 -22.63 -23.58 38.20
N SER A 85 -23.02 -22.36 37.83
CA SER A 85 -22.55 -21.13 38.45
C SER A 85 -23.53 -19.97 38.18
N GLU A 86 -23.32 -18.87 38.90
CA GLU A 86 -23.91 -17.58 38.58
C GLU A 86 -23.11 -16.91 37.46
N TYR A 87 -23.79 -16.36 36.47
CA TYR A 87 -23.19 -15.75 35.28
C TYR A 87 -23.59 -14.29 35.14
N ASP A 88 -22.69 -13.48 34.58
CA ASP A 88 -22.99 -12.14 34.11
C ASP A 88 -23.31 -12.16 32.62
N ILE A 89 -24.44 -11.59 32.24
CA ILE A 89 -24.81 -11.38 30.85
C ILE A 89 -24.52 -9.93 30.49
N LYS A 90 -23.73 -9.71 29.44
CA LYS A 90 -23.46 -8.37 28.91
C LYS A 90 -23.96 -8.26 27.50
N LEU A 91 -24.62 -7.14 27.21
CA LEU A 91 -25.08 -6.76 25.88
C LEU A 91 -24.50 -5.39 25.57
N VAL A 92 -23.71 -5.29 24.50
CA VAL A 92 -23.28 -3.99 23.95
C VAL A 92 -24.25 -3.56 22.86
N HIS A 93 -24.60 -2.27 22.84
CA HIS A 93 -25.42 -1.68 21.78
C HIS A 93 -24.91 -0.31 21.35
N HIS A 94 -25.04 0.01 20.06
CA HIS A 94 -24.54 1.25 19.48
C HIS A 94 -25.14 1.58 18.11
N GLN A 95 -24.80 2.77 17.60
CA GLN A 95 -25.10 3.24 16.23
C GLN A 95 -23.81 3.69 15.50
N LEU A 96 -22.69 3.01 15.75
CA LEU A 96 -21.42 3.28 15.08
C LEU A 96 -21.56 3.39 13.56
N ARG A 97 -20.87 4.37 12.97
CA ARG A 97 -20.76 4.52 11.52
C ARG A 97 -19.30 4.64 11.11
N TYR A 98 -18.91 3.85 10.11
CA TYR A 98 -17.57 3.86 9.53
C TYR A 98 -17.59 4.68 8.25
N VAL A 99 -17.08 5.91 8.33
CA VAL A 99 -17.13 6.89 7.24
C VAL A 99 -15.76 6.94 6.57
N TRP A 100 -15.67 6.45 5.33
CA TRP A 100 -14.48 6.66 4.50
C TRP A 100 -14.45 8.12 4.04
N GLU A 101 -13.36 8.83 4.33
CA GLU A 101 -13.24 10.26 3.97
C GLU A 101 -12.45 10.46 2.68
N GLY A 102 -11.69 9.47 2.22
CA GLY A 102 -10.83 9.57 1.04
C GLY A 102 -9.39 9.18 1.35
N VAL A 103 -8.46 9.70 0.54
CA VAL A 103 -7.03 9.40 0.65
C VAL A 103 -6.17 10.66 0.75
N ILE A 104 -5.02 10.51 1.39
CA ILE A 104 -3.93 11.49 1.53
C ILE A 104 -2.81 11.13 0.54
N GLY A 105 -2.19 12.14 -0.06
CA GLY A 105 -1.11 11.96 -1.05
C GLY A 105 -1.57 11.72 -2.49
N ASN A 106 -2.89 11.76 -2.76
CA ASN A 106 -3.44 11.75 -4.12
C ASN A 106 -4.12 13.09 -4.46
N SER A 107 -3.70 13.72 -5.57
CA SER A 107 -4.19 15.04 -6.01
C SER A 107 -5.34 14.97 -7.01
N SER A 108 -5.90 13.78 -7.24
CA SER A 108 -7.05 13.60 -8.13
C SER A 108 -8.22 14.48 -7.69
N ALA A 109 -8.93 15.06 -8.66
CA ALA A 109 -10.07 15.94 -8.43
C ALA A 109 -11.30 15.19 -7.90
N THR A 110 -11.32 13.86 -8.04
CA THR A 110 -12.37 12.95 -7.61
C THR A 110 -11.80 11.92 -6.65
N VAL A 111 -12.67 11.36 -5.82
CA VAL A 111 -12.38 10.20 -4.99
C VAL A 111 -13.24 9.06 -5.52
N ALA A 112 -12.63 7.90 -5.77
CA ALA A 112 -13.33 6.69 -6.16
C ALA A 112 -14.14 6.74 -7.48
N ASP A 113 -13.44 6.99 -8.60
CA ASP A 113 -13.97 6.76 -9.94
C ASP A 113 -12.88 6.29 -10.92
N GLU A 114 -13.20 6.30 -12.22
CA GLU A 114 -12.31 5.93 -13.32
C GLU A 114 -11.29 7.01 -13.72
N HIS A 115 -11.31 8.18 -13.08
CA HIS A 115 -10.42 9.31 -13.34
C HIS A 115 -9.37 9.52 -12.25
N VAL A 116 -9.36 8.69 -11.19
CA VAL A 116 -8.33 8.73 -10.15
C VAL A 116 -6.96 8.40 -10.75
N HIS A 117 -5.95 9.23 -10.49
CA HIS A 117 -4.54 8.92 -10.77
C HIS A 117 -4.04 7.85 -9.78
N LYS A 118 -3.62 6.70 -10.29
CA LYS A 118 -3.06 5.60 -9.52
C LYS A 118 -2.28 4.68 -10.44
N ALA A 119 -1.20 4.10 -9.93
CA ALA A 119 -0.38 3.10 -10.59
C ALA A 119 0.58 2.44 -9.59
N TYR A 120 1.09 1.26 -9.92
CA TYR A 120 2.01 0.52 -9.05
C TYR A 120 3.37 1.22 -8.87
N ARG A 121 3.75 2.05 -9.84
CA ARG A 121 5.01 2.78 -9.90
C ARG A 121 4.78 4.25 -10.25
N PRO A 122 5.73 5.15 -9.91
CA PRO A 122 5.70 6.53 -10.38
C PRO A 122 5.78 6.63 -11.90
N PRO A 123 5.40 7.77 -12.51
CA PRO A 123 5.63 8.00 -13.93
C PRO A 123 7.11 7.87 -14.30
N THR A 124 7.39 7.30 -15.47
CA THR A 124 8.75 7.10 -15.99
C THR A 124 9.02 7.94 -17.25
N SER A 125 7.98 8.31 -18.00
CA SER A 125 8.05 9.13 -19.21
C SER A 125 6.75 9.89 -19.41
N ILE A 126 6.82 11.08 -20.01
CA ILE A 126 5.66 11.94 -20.31
C ILE A 126 5.87 12.63 -21.66
N VAL A 127 4.80 12.80 -22.43
CA VAL A 127 4.75 13.59 -23.67
C VAL A 127 3.49 14.43 -23.71
N ILE A 128 3.53 15.54 -24.45
CA ILE A 128 2.40 16.44 -24.65
C ILE A 128 2.14 16.59 -26.15
N ASP A 129 0.88 16.51 -26.54
CA ASP A 129 0.38 16.83 -27.88
C ASP A 129 -0.86 17.72 -27.73
N GLY A 130 -0.77 18.94 -28.26
CA GLY A 130 -1.81 19.95 -28.08
C GLY A 130 -2.11 20.23 -26.60
N ASP A 131 -3.35 19.95 -26.19
CA ASP A 131 -3.84 20.14 -24.82
C ASP A 131 -3.86 18.85 -23.99
N GLN A 132 -3.31 17.74 -24.51
CA GLN A 132 -3.27 16.45 -23.84
C GLN A 132 -1.85 16.06 -23.45
N ALA A 133 -1.72 15.51 -22.24
CA ALA A 133 -0.51 14.84 -21.78
C ALA A 133 -0.74 13.33 -21.69
N TYR A 134 0.28 12.56 -22.05
CA TYR A 134 0.32 11.10 -21.95
C TYR A 134 1.55 10.69 -21.17
N TYR A 135 1.40 9.75 -20.24
CA TYR A 135 2.53 9.25 -19.44
C TYR A 135 2.43 7.75 -19.21
N VAL A 136 3.56 7.13 -18.92
CA VAL A 136 3.67 5.70 -18.58
C VAL A 136 4.39 5.51 -17.26
N VAL A 137 4.21 4.34 -16.65
CA VAL A 137 4.58 4.08 -15.24
C VAL A 137 5.54 2.90 -15.06
N GLY A 138 6.08 2.29 -16.12
CA GLY A 138 6.89 1.08 -16.01
C GLY A 138 6.03 -0.14 -15.64
N TYR A 139 6.49 -0.95 -14.68
CA TYR A 139 5.76 -2.14 -14.24
C TYR A 139 4.43 -1.77 -13.58
N ASN A 140 3.34 -2.37 -14.04
CA ASN A 140 1.96 -1.93 -13.81
C ASN A 140 1.11 -2.91 -12.98
N GLU A 141 1.55 -4.15 -12.74
CA GLU A 141 0.83 -5.13 -11.92
C GLU A 141 -0.66 -5.26 -12.30
N GLN A 142 -0.94 -5.51 -13.59
CA GLN A 142 -2.29 -5.64 -14.15
C GLN A 142 -3.13 -4.34 -14.18
N GLN A 143 -2.57 -3.21 -13.75
CA GLN A 143 -3.18 -1.88 -13.92
C GLN A 143 -2.87 -1.30 -15.30
N ASP A 144 -3.55 -0.22 -15.68
CA ASP A 144 -3.23 0.50 -16.92
C ASP A 144 -1.81 1.08 -16.83
N GLY A 145 -0.93 0.61 -17.72
CA GLY A 145 0.46 1.07 -17.79
C GLY A 145 0.62 2.42 -18.51
N LEU A 146 -0.40 2.82 -19.29
CA LEU A 146 -0.46 4.08 -20.02
C LEU A 146 -1.62 4.93 -19.52
N GLN A 147 -1.30 6.16 -19.16
CA GLN A 147 -2.18 7.12 -18.50
C GLN A 147 -2.17 8.46 -19.25
N GLY A 148 -3.12 9.35 -18.95
CA GLY A 148 -3.15 10.67 -19.56
C GLY A 148 -4.00 11.65 -18.80
N PHE A 149 -3.91 12.93 -19.18
CA PHE A 149 -4.74 14.01 -18.63
C PHE A 149 -4.79 15.19 -19.61
N ALA A 150 -5.87 15.97 -19.55
CA ALA A 150 -5.94 17.27 -20.23
C ALA A 150 -5.20 18.33 -19.40
N LEU A 151 -4.40 19.19 -20.05
CA LEU A 151 -3.64 20.25 -19.38
C LEU A 151 -4.53 21.25 -18.63
N SER A 152 -5.78 21.42 -19.06
CA SER A 152 -6.79 22.27 -18.40
C SER A 152 -7.39 21.64 -17.15
N THR A 153 -7.36 20.31 -17.02
CA THR A 153 -7.91 19.57 -15.87
C THR A 153 -6.96 18.44 -15.44
N PRO A 154 -5.73 18.76 -15.00
CA PRO A 154 -4.69 17.76 -14.76
C PRO A 154 -5.02 16.79 -13.62
N GLY A 155 -5.96 17.12 -12.73
CA GLY A 155 -6.43 16.23 -11.67
C GLY A 155 -7.40 15.13 -12.11
N ARG A 156 -7.67 14.97 -13.42
CA ARG A 156 -8.52 13.91 -13.98
C ARG A 156 -7.73 13.06 -14.96
N ASN A 157 -7.59 11.79 -14.65
CA ASN A 157 -6.94 10.82 -15.51
C ASN A 157 -7.88 10.36 -16.63
N THR A 158 -7.37 10.24 -17.85
CA THR A 158 -8.14 9.85 -19.05
C THR A 158 -7.94 8.40 -19.49
N ARG A 159 -6.91 7.69 -19.01
CA ARG A 159 -6.57 6.29 -19.40
C ARG A 159 -6.85 5.99 -20.88
N PRO A 160 -6.21 6.72 -21.82
CA PRO A 160 -6.68 6.79 -23.19
C PRO A 160 -6.49 5.50 -24.00
N PHE A 161 -5.69 4.54 -23.49
CA PHE A 161 -5.41 3.27 -24.17
C PHE A 161 -5.44 2.11 -23.17
N ALA A 162 -6.07 1.01 -23.56
CA ALA A 162 -6.06 -0.23 -22.79
C ALA A 162 -4.65 -0.83 -22.76
N SER A 163 -4.09 -1.03 -21.56
CA SER A 163 -2.69 -1.42 -21.37
C SER A 163 -2.47 -2.28 -20.11
N LYS A 164 -3.43 -3.18 -19.84
CA LYS A 164 -3.46 -4.04 -18.63
C LYS A 164 -2.76 -5.38 -18.84
N ASP A 165 -1.48 -5.35 -19.15
CA ASP A 165 -0.66 -6.56 -19.23
C ASP A 165 0.28 -6.63 -18.01
N PRO A 166 0.20 -7.64 -17.13
CA PRO A 166 1.06 -7.76 -15.96
C PRO A 166 2.49 -8.23 -16.26
N PHE A 167 2.84 -8.53 -17.51
CA PHE A 167 4.16 -9.02 -17.90
C PHE A 167 5.08 -7.96 -18.50
N VAL A 168 4.57 -6.76 -18.76
CA VAL A 168 5.31 -5.65 -19.39
C VAL A 168 5.69 -4.57 -18.38
N ALA A 169 6.64 -3.72 -18.79
CA ALA A 169 6.87 -2.43 -18.15
C ALA A 169 6.93 -1.35 -19.23
N TYR A 170 5.89 -0.50 -19.29
CA TYR A 170 5.84 0.62 -20.22
C TYR A 170 6.75 1.74 -19.73
N ALA A 171 7.98 1.84 -20.25
CA ALA A 171 8.96 2.77 -19.69
C ALA A 171 8.98 4.13 -20.36
N MET A 172 8.71 4.19 -21.67
CA MET A 172 8.87 5.40 -22.48
C MET A 172 7.74 5.58 -23.49
N VAL A 173 7.46 6.84 -23.81
CA VAL A 173 6.47 7.25 -24.81
C VAL A 173 7.01 8.34 -25.72
N ALA A 174 6.61 8.29 -26.98
CA ALA A 174 6.83 9.35 -27.98
C ALA A 174 5.53 9.52 -28.78
N ILE A 175 5.28 10.71 -29.32
CA ILE A 175 4.01 11.01 -30.00
C ILE A 175 4.24 11.86 -31.23
N ASP A 176 3.50 11.57 -32.30
CA ASP A 176 3.29 12.46 -33.43
C ASP A 176 1.79 12.76 -33.62
N SER A 177 1.41 13.48 -34.67
CA SER A 177 0.01 13.86 -34.91
C SER A 177 -0.95 12.70 -35.21
N THR A 178 -0.45 11.47 -35.35
CA THR A 178 -1.23 10.28 -35.75
C THR A 178 -1.11 9.10 -34.80
N ARG A 179 0.06 8.89 -34.18
CA ARG A 179 0.38 7.71 -33.37
C ARG A 179 1.07 8.09 -32.08
N LEU A 180 0.73 7.36 -31.02
CA LEU A 180 1.53 7.30 -29.80
C LEU A 180 2.37 6.03 -29.84
N TYR A 181 3.68 6.20 -29.80
CA TYR A 181 4.68 5.14 -29.72
C TYR A 181 5.05 4.90 -28.27
N TRP A 182 5.31 3.65 -27.92
CA TRP A 182 5.68 3.25 -26.56
C TRP A 182 6.69 2.12 -26.57
N ALA A 183 7.55 2.10 -25.56
CA ALA A 183 8.54 1.04 -25.38
C ALA A 183 8.22 0.22 -24.13
N ASN A 184 8.12 -1.10 -24.32
CA ASN A 184 8.21 -2.07 -23.23
C ASN A 184 9.68 -2.44 -23.03
N VAL A 185 10.18 -2.33 -21.79
CA VAL A 185 11.56 -2.66 -21.42
C VAL A 185 11.69 -4.00 -20.68
N GLY A 186 10.61 -4.80 -20.70
CA GLY A 186 10.49 -6.04 -19.93
C GLY A 186 9.90 -5.79 -18.54
N GLY A 187 9.20 -6.79 -18.01
CA GLY A 187 8.59 -6.76 -16.68
C GLY A 187 8.89 -8.06 -15.96
N VAL A 188 7.85 -8.88 -15.72
CA VAL A 188 8.04 -10.26 -15.24
C VAL A 188 8.81 -11.09 -16.29
N ILE A 189 8.63 -10.77 -17.57
CA ILE A 189 9.36 -11.37 -18.69
C ILE A 189 10.38 -10.36 -19.21
N ARG A 190 11.60 -10.81 -19.53
CA ARG A 190 12.74 -9.98 -19.94
C ARG A 190 12.69 -9.47 -21.39
N THR A 191 11.59 -9.71 -22.08
CA THR A 191 11.41 -9.34 -23.48
C THR A 191 11.03 -7.87 -23.60
N SER A 192 11.74 -7.12 -24.45
CA SER A 192 11.51 -5.71 -24.74
C SER A 192 11.19 -5.50 -26.21
N PHE A 193 10.38 -4.48 -26.53
CA PHE A 193 10.00 -4.13 -27.89
C PHE A 193 9.31 -2.76 -27.93
N VAL A 194 9.11 -2.23 -29.13
CA VAL A 194 8.38 -0.98 -29.38
C VAL A 194 7.04 -1.29 -30.06
N GLY A 195 5.99 -0.68 -29.51
CA GLY A 195 4.63 -0.73 -30.05
C GLY A 195 4.10 0.68 -30.35
N ALA A 196 2.92 0.73 -30.96
CA ALA A 196 2.23 1.98 -31.22
C ALA A 196 0.71 1.84 -31.02
N PHE A 197 0.07 2.95 -30.69
CA PHE A 197 -1.38 3.14 -30.74
C PHE A 197 -1.72 4.20 -31.77
N ASP A 198 -2.79 4.00 -32.51
CA ASP A 198 -3.38 5.03 -33.37
C ASP A 198 -4.18 6.02 -32.51
N LEU A 199 -3.89 7.31 -32.62
CA LEU A 199 -4.48 8.35 -31.76
C LEU A 199 -5.98 8.55 -32.03
N LYS A 200 -6.45 8.28 -33.25
CA LYS A 200 -7.85 8.48 -33.63
C LYS A 200 -8.74 7.33 -33.17
N SER A 201 -8.33 6.10 -33.45
CA SER A 201 -9.08 4.89 -33.14
C SER A 201 -8.83 4.37 -31.72
N LYS A 202 -7.75 4.82 -31.06
CA LYS A 202 -7.30 4.35 -29.74
C LYS A 202 -6.98 2.85 -29.70
N ARG A 203 -6.66 2.26 -30.86
CA ARG A 203 -6.32 0.83 -31.00
C ARG A 203 -4.83 0.63 -31.26
N PRO A 204 -4.27 -0.55 -30.94
CA PRO A 204 -2.91 -0.91 -31.34
C PRO A 204 -2.72 -0.69 -32.85
N ALA A 205 -1.66 0.01 -33.23
CA ALA A 205 -1.29 0.26 -34.61
C ALA A 205 -0.25 -0.76 -35.07
N SER A 206 -0.35 -1.20 -36.32
CA SER A 206 0.62 -2.13 -36.92
C SER A 206 1.73 -1.40 -37.66
N PHE A 207 2.90 -2.04 -37.65
CA PHE A 207 4.03 -1.77 -38.51
C PHE A 207 4.02 -2.77 -39.67
N ALA A 208 4.31 -2.32 -40.89
CA ALA A 208 4.33 -3.19 -42.07
C ALA A 208 5.34 -4.35 -41.96
N THR A 209 6.47 -4.12 -41.30
CA THR A 209 7.52 -5.11 -41.00
C THR A 209 7.46 -5.60 -39.56
N GLY A 210 6.44 -5.22 -38.80
CA GLY A 210 6.31 -5.61 -37.40
C GLY A 210 5.99 -7.10 -37.25
N VAL A 211 6.46 -7.67 -36.15
CA VAL A 211 6.29 -9.10 -35.84
C VAL A 211 5.27 -9.30 -34.73
N PRO A 212 4.46 -10.37 -34.75
CA PRO A 212 3.60 -10.71 -33.64
C PRO A 212 4.40 -11.35 -32.50
N ILE A 213 3.96 -11.14 -31.26
CA ILE A 213 4.52 -11.79 -30.08
C ILE A 213 3.43 -12.16 -29.06
N CYS A 214 3.60 -13.32 -28.43
CA CYS A 214 2.87 -13.70 -27.22
C CYS A 214 3.86 -13.70 -26.05
N LEU A 215 3.55 -12.92 -25.01
CA LEU A 215 4.39 -12.92 -23.80
C LEU A 215 4.12 -14.13 -22.92
N HIS A 216 2.85 -14.54 -22.76
CA HIS A 216 2.53 -15.66 -21.91
C HIS A 216 1.31 -16.45 -22.42
N PHE A 217 1.50 -17.78 -22.48
CA PHE A 217 0.51 -18.74 -22.98
C PHE A 217 -0.34 -19.27 -21.83
N GLN A 218 -1.60 -19.58 -22.13
CA GLN A 218 -2.49 -20.25 -21.19
C GLN A 218 -1.92 -21.62 -20.78
N PRO A 219 -2.09 -22.05 -19.52
CA PRO A 219 -1.59 -23.35 -19.06
C PRO A 219 -2.04 -24.49 -19.96
N LYS A 220 -1.08 -25.31 -20.43
CA LYS A 220 -1.32 -26.47 -21.31
C LYS A 220 -2.01 -26.12 -22.64
N SER A 221 -1.83 -24.90 -23.14
CA SER A 221 -2.46 -24.41 -24.38
C SER A 221 -1.46 -23.65 -25.24
N THR A 222 -1.69 -23.61 -26.56
CA THR A 222 -0.98 -22.73 -27.50
C THR A 222 -1.65 -21.36 -27.64
N ARG A 223 -2.73 -21.12 -26.89
CA ARG A 223 -3.49 -19.88 -26.93
C ARG A 223 -2.85 -18.85 -25.99
N CYS A 224 -2.52 -17.68 -26.53
CA CYS A 224 -2.06 -16.55 -25.74
C CYS A 224 -3.22 -15.99 -24.90
N TYR A 225 -2.93 -15.39 -23.74
CA TYR A 225 -3.90 -14.50 -23.14
C TYR A 225 -4.05 -13.25 -24.00
N GLU A 226 -5.29 -12.78 -24.17
CA GLU A 226 -5.62 -11.66 -25.05
C GLU A 226 -4.80 -10.40 -24.73
N GLN A 227 -4.66 -10.05 -23.45
CA GLN A 227 -3.89 -8.89 -22.99
C GLN A 227 -2.37 -9.04 -23.18
N GLN A 228 -1.87 -10.24 -23.45
CA GLN A 228 -0.45 -10.57 -23.59
C GLN A 228 -0.06 -10.89 -25.04
N GLN A 229 -1.02 -10.73 -25.97
CA GLN A 229 -0.83 -10.93 -27.39
C GLN A 229 -0.68 -9.57 -28.09
N TYR A 230 0.46 -9.38 -28.74
CA TYR A 230 0.76 -8.19 -29.53
C TYR A 230 0.86 -8.60 -31.00
N HIS A 231 0.06 -7.98 -31.87
CA HIS A 231 -0.03 -8.36 -33.28
C HIS A 231 1.11 -7.84 -34.14
N SER A 232 1.73 -6.74 -33.74
CA SER A 232 2.78 -6.08 -34.52
C SER A 232 3.64 -5.23 -33.58
N VAL A 233 4.88 -5.64 -33.39
CA VAL A 233 5.90 -4.90 -32.63
C VAL A 233 7.18 -4.83 -33.45
N ILE A 234 8.02 -3.84 -33.17
CA ILE A 234 9.35 -3.70 -33.77
C ILE A 234 10.42 -3.67 -32.67
N ASP A 235 11.68 -3.78 -33.10
CA ASP A 235 12.83 -3.69 -32.20
C ASP A 235 12.74 -4.67 -31.00
N LEU A 236 12.36 -5.90 -31.32
CA LEU A 236 12.14 -6.98 -30.37
C LEU A 236 13.47 -7.58 -29.90
N HIS A 237 13.70 -7.59 -28.58
CA HIS A 237 14.85 -8.20 -27.94
C HIS A 237 14.42 -9.05 -26.74
N THR A 238 15.16 -10.11 -26.43
CA THR A 238 14.89 -11.03 -25.31
C THR A 238 15.91 -10.92 -24.18
N VAL A 239 16.93 -10.07 -24.36
CA VAL A 239 18.00 -9.84 -23.39
C VAL A 239 17.81 -8.47 -22.73
N ALA A 240 17.78 -8.44 -21.40
CA ALA A 240 17.50 -7.22 -20.64
C ALA A 240 18.51 -6.07 -20.89
N SER A 241 19.77 -6.37 -21.26
CA SER A 241 20.75 -5.34 -21.61
C SER A 241 20.47 -4.65 -22.95
N GLU A 242 19.61 -5.23 -23.78
CA GLU A 242 19.22 -4.68 -25.08
C GLU A 242 17.91 -3.90 -25.00
N ALA A 243 17.32 -3.77 -23.81
CA ALA A 243 16.11 -3.00 -23.63
C ALA A 243 16.30 -1.54 -24.09
N PRO A 244 15.26 -0.93 -24.67
CA PRO A 244 15.29 0.50 -24.99
C PRO A 244 15.57 1.36 -23.75
N THR A 245 16.24 2.48 -23.99
CA THR A 245 16.65 3.49 -22.98
C THR A 245 16.31 4.93 -23.41
N GLY A 246 15.70 5.08 -24.58
CA GLY A 246 15.18 6.35 -25.10
C GLY A 246 14.25 6.09 -26.28
N LEU A 247 13.23 6.93 -26.43
CA LEU A 247 12.26 6.85 -27.52
C LEU A 247 11.88 8.27 -27.97
N ALA A 248 12.00 8.58 -29.27
CA ALA A 248 11.60 9.87 -29.82
C ALA A 248 11.15 9.74 -31.27
N VAL A 249 10.20 10.56 -31.71
CA VAL A 249 9.61 10.47 -33.07
C VAL A 249 9.54 11.84 -33.73
N GLN A 250 9.81 11.89 -35.03
CA GLN A 250 9.66 13.11 -35.81
C GLN A 250 8.18 13.45 -36.00
N GLN A 251 7.81 14.72 -35.76
CA GLN A 251 6.44 15.21 -35.98
C GLN A 251 6.04 15.13 -37.46
N SER A 252 6.85 15.73 -38.34
CA SER A 252 6.58 15.84 -39.78
C SER A 252 7.42 14.89 -40.65
N GLY A 253 8.47 14.30 -40.10
CA GLY A 253 9.34 13.34 -40.80
C GLY A 253 8.95 11.88 -40.56
N ARG A 254 9.70 10.94 -41.15
CA ARG A 254 9.42 9.50 -41.10
C ARG A 254 10.13 8.74 -39.98
N VAL A 255 11.03 9.37 -39.22
CA VAL A 255 11.92 8.67 -38.29
C VAL A 255 11.30 8.49 -36.89
N LEU A 256 11.38 7.26 -36.39
CA LEU A 256 11.25 6.87 -34.99
C LEU A 256 12.63 6.41 -34.48
N ALA A 257 13.16 7.07 -33.46
CA ALA A 257 14.45 6.77 -32.86
C ALA A 257 14.29 5.96 -31.56
N VAL A 258 15.10 4.91 -31.41
CA VAL A 258 15.14 4.04 -30.23
C VAL A 258 16.58 3.92 -29.74
N ALA A 259 16.86 4.41 -28.53
CA ALA A 259 18.20 4.36 -27.95
C ALA A 259 18.43 3.07 -27.16
N HIS A 260 19.59 2.43 -27.30
CA HIS A 260 19.98 1.23 -26.56
C HIS A 260 21.27 1.47 -25.79
N GLY A 261 21.13 1.81 -24.52
CA GLY A 261 22.27 2.10 -23.64
C GLY A 261 23.24 0.92 -23.47
N GLY A 262 22.74 -0.31 -23.43
CA GLY A 262 23.60 -1.49 -23.34
C GLY A 262 24.33 -1.84 -24.64
N ARG A 263 24.08 -1.10 -25.73
CA ARG A 263 24.70 -1.31 -27.06
C ARG A 263 25.41 -0.06 -27.59
N ASP A 264 25.41 1.04 -26.85
CA ASP A 264 25.99 2.33 -27.25
C ASP A 264 25.56 2.78 -28.66
N LEU A 265 24.25 2.68 -28.94
CA LEU A 265 23.70 3.12 -30.22
C LEU A 265 22.25 3.61 -30.13
N VAL A 266 21.85 4.38 -31.13
CA VAL A 266 20.45 4.71 -31.44
C VAL A 266 20.07 4.10 -32.77
N ARG A 267 18.99 3.32 -32.81
CA ARG A 267 18.41 2.75 -34.03
C ARG A 267 17.33 3.69 -34.55
N LEU A 268 17.32 3.93 -35.85
CA LEU A 268 16.40 4.82 -36.53
C LEU A 268 15.50 3.99 -37.43
N PHE A 269 14.20 3.97 -37.14
CA PHE A 269 13.20 3.21 -37.87
C PHE A 269 12.30 4.14 -38.68
N ASP A 270 11.72 3.62 -39.76
CA ASP A 270 10.52 4.22 -40.33
C ASP A 270 9.35 4.04 -39.36
N LYS A 271 8.70 5.14 -38.99
CA LYS A 271 7.68 5.18 -37.95
C LYS A 271 6.36 4.51 -38.35
N LEU A 272 6.13 4.23 -39.63
CA LEU A 272 4.93 3.58 -40.15
C LEU A 272 5.19 2.12 -40.53
N SER A 273 6.24 1.86 -41.30
CA SER A 273 6.59 0.53 -41.76
C SER A 273 7.30 -0.28 -40.69
N GLY A 274 8.12 0.34 -39.82
CA GLY A 274 8.96 -0.36 -38.86
C GLY A 274 10.31 -0.82 -39.42
N GLU A 275 10.64 -0.44 -40.66
CA GLU A 275 11.91 -0.75 -41.32
C GLU A 275 13.07 0.00 -40.64
N LEU A 276 14.20 -0.67 -40.41
CA LEU A 276 15.41 -0.02 -39.92
C LEU A 276 16.03 0.83 -41.04
N LEU A 277 16.14 2.14 -40.82
CA LEU A 277 16.68 3.11 -41.77
C LEU A 277 18.18 3.31 -41.57
N ASN A 278 18.61 3.54 -40.32
CA ASN A 278 20.01 3.83 -39.99
C ASN A 278 20.30 3.59 -38.50
N GLU A 279 21.56 3.67 -38.10
CA GLU A 279 22.01 3.58 -36.72
C GLU A 279 23.04 4.69 -36.42
N ILE A 280 23.01 5.23 -35.20
CA ILE A 280 23.99 6.19 -34.69
C ILE A 280 24.74 5.51 -33.56
N SER A 281 26.04 5.25 -33.74
CA SER A 281 26.90 4.81 -32.64
C SER A 281 27.25 6.00 -31.75
N VAL A 282 26.89 5.91 -30.47
CA VAL A 282 27.05 6.98 -29.49
C VAL A 282 27.04 6.38 -28.08
N PRO A 283 27.99 6.73 -27.19
CA PRO A 283 27.99 6.23 -25.82
C PRO A 283 26.71 6.63 -25.08
N LEU A 284 26.07 5.68 -24.42
CA LEU A 284 24.79 5.87 -23.74
C LEU A 284 24.81 5.22 -22.35
N ALA A 285 23.98 5.71 -21.43
CA ALA A 285 23.82 5.05 -20.14
C ALA A 285 22.93 3.81 -20.27
N ARG A 286 23.45 2.65 -19.86
CA ARG A 286 22.78 1.35 -19.98
C ARG A 286 21.41 1.25 -19.29
N ASP A 287 21.31 1.83 -18.10
CA ASP A 287 20.15 1.67 -17.22
C ASP A 287 19.30 2.96 -17.10
N ALA A 288 19.45 3.87 -18.07
CA ALA A 288 18.71 5.13 -18.11
C ALA A 288 17.44 5.04 -18.98
N VAL A 289 16.57 6.03 -18.84
CA VAL A 289 15.40 6.25 -19.70
C VAL A 289 15.39 7.70 -20.17
N ASN A 290 14.66 8.01 -21.23
CA ASN A 290 14.46 9.37 -21.75
C ASN A 290 15.75 10.07 -22.22
N GLN A 291 16.72 9.31 -22.74
CA GLN A 291 18.03 9.81 -23.19
C GLN A 291 18.00 10.60 -24.51
N ILE A 292 16.86 10.64 -25.21
CA ILE A 292 16.72 11.27 -26.52
C ILE A 292 15.43 12.06 -26.65
N ALA A 293 15.43 13.09 -27.51
CA ALA A 293 14.23 13.80 -27.93
C ALA A 293 14.40 14.37 -29.35
N MET A 294 13.30 14.53 -30.07
CA MET A 294 13.28 15.19 -31.38
C MET A 294 13.00 16.68 -31.22
N SER A 295 13.77 17.49 -31.93
CA SER A 295 13.49 18.92 -32.12
C SER A 295 12.28 19.14 -33.04
N LEU A 296 11.80 20.39 -33.09
CA LEU A 296 10.68 20.79 -33.94
C LEU A 296 10.93 20.49 -35.43
N LYS A 297 12.16 20.69 -35.92
CA LYS A 297 12.54 20.39 -37.32
C LYS A 297 12.91 18.92 -37.55
N GLY A 298 12.88 18.09 -36.51
CA GLY A 298 13.14 16.66 -36.61
C GLY A 298 14.61 16.25 -36.49
N ASP A 299 15.49 17.13 -36.01
CA ASP A 299 16.82 16.74 -35.53
C ASP A 299 16.72 15.99 -34.20
N LEU A 300 17.62 15.04 -33.97
CA LEU A 300 17.68 14.22 -32.76
C LEU A 300 18.70 14.76 -31.76
N TRP A 301 18.26 15.03 -30.54
CA TRP A 301 19.13 15.31 -29.40
C TRP A 301 19.38 14.03 -28.59
N ILE A 302 20.63 13.80 -28.20
CA ILE A 302 21.07 12.57 -27.52
C ILE A 302 21.95 12.93 -26.32
N ILE A 303 21.58 12.47 -25.12
CA ILE A 303 22.49 12.48 -23.95
C ILE A 303 23.60 11.47 -24.18
N SER A 304 24.86 11.89 -24.02
CA SER A 304 26.02 11.00 -24.08
C SER A 304 27.02 11.43 -23.01
N GLY A 305 27.13 10.67 -21.92
CA GLY A 305 27.97 11.06 -20.77
C GLY A 305 27.52 12.37 -20.12
N ASP A 306 28.40 13.38 -20.11
CA ASP A 306 28.18 14.71 -19.53
C ASP A 306 27.85 15.80 -20.57
N MET A 307 27.48 15.37 -21.78
CA MET A 307 27.14 16.23 -22.90
C MET A 307 25.83 15.80 -23.57
N VAL A 308 25.29 16.69 -24.40
CA VAL A 308 24.14 16.41 -25.28
C VAL A 308 24.53 16.74 -26.72
N GLN A 309 24.29 15.81 -27.64
CA GLN A 309 24.68 15.92 -29.06
C GLN A 309 23.44 16.06 -29.95
N ARG A 310 23.46 16.95 -30.94
CA ARG A 310 22.41 17.14 -31.95
C ARG A 310 22.79 16.46 -33.26
N TYR A 311 21.91 15.64 -33.81
CA TYR A 311 22.08 14.96 -35.10
C TYR A 311 20.97 15.37 -36.08
N THR A 312 21.34 15.55 -37.34
CA THR A 312 20.40 15.82 -38.45
C THR A 312 20.57 14.78 -39.57
N GLU A 313 19.76 14.87 -40.63
CA GLU A 313 19.80 13.97 -41.79
C GLU A 313 19.62 12.48 -41.41
N LEU A 314 18.76 12.25 -40.42
CA LEU A 314 18.57 10.97 -39.72
C LEU A 314 18.20 9.79 -40.63
N ASP A 315 17.37 10.02 -41.64
CA ASP A 315 16.88 9.00 -42.59
C ASP A 315 17.80 8.81 -43.81
N ARG A 316 18.90 9.57 -43.90
CA ARG A 316 19.91 9.46 -44.95
C ARG A 316 21.25 9.07 -44.35
N GLN A 317 22.03 10.06 -43.94
CA GLN A 317 23.33 9.90 -43.33
C GLN A 317 23.38 10.77 -42.07
N PRO A 318 23.04 10.20 -40.89
CA PRO A 318 23.05 10.93 -39.63
C PRO A 318 24.37 11.65 -39.41
N ARG A 319 24.31 12.97 -39.22
CA ARG A 319 25.51 13.79 -38.93
C ARG A 319 25.31 14.63 -37.69
N ARG A 320 26.33 14.69 -36.84
CA ARG A 320 26.34 15.56 -35.65
C ARG A 320 26.55 17.01 -36.06
N VAL A 321 25.70 17.91 -35.57
CA VAL A 321 25.71 19.34 -35.92
C VAL A 321 25.92 20.27 -34.74
N ALA A 322 25.69 19.79 -33.51
CA ALA A 322 25.94 20.56 -32.30
C ALA A 322 26.32 19.66 -31.12
N THR A 323 26.98 20.24 -30.13
CA THR A 323 27.27 19.59 -28.85
C THR A 323 27.15 20.62 -27.72
N LEU A 324 26.31 20.30 -26.74
CA LEU A 324 26.14 21.03 -25.49
C LEU A 324 26.98 20.34 -24.42
N ASN A 325 27.93 21.07 -23.82
CA ASN A 325 28.87 20.55 -22.83
C ASN A 325 28.60 21.12 -21.43
N GLY A 326 29.31 20.61 -20.42
CA GLY A 326 29.28 21.15 -19.05
C GLY A 326 27.98 20.79 -18.31
N LEU A 327 27.42 19.62 -18.62
CA LEU A 327 26.29 19.07 -17.89
C LEU A 327 26.81 18.22 -16.71
N THR A 328 26.00 18.10 -15.68
CA THR A 328 26.27 17.32 -14.48
C THR A 328 25.22 16.23 -14.40
N ARG A 329 25.61 14.99 -14.75
CA ARG A 329 24.72 13.82 -14.72
C ARG A 329 23.36 14.09 -15.41
N PRO A 330 23.33 14.40 -16.71
CA PRO A 330 22.09 14.58 -17.44
C PRO A 330 21.24 13.30 -17.39
N LEU A 331 19.95 13.45 -17.10
CA LEU A 331 19.01 12.34 -16.87
C LEU A 331 17.94 12.23 -17.96
N ALA A 332 17.40 13.36 -18.40
CA ALA A 332 16.33 13.44 -19.38
C ALA A 332 16.40 14.77 -20.12
N LEU A 333 15.84 14.81 -21.33
CA LEU A 333 15.78 16.03 -22.12
C LEU A 333 14.41 16.17 -22.82
N ALA A 334 14.01 17.42 -23.09
CA ALA A 334 12.80 17.72 -23.87
C ALA A 334 13.06 18.92 -24.78
N ALA A 335 12.74 18.78 -26.05
CA ALA A 335 12.78 19.89 -26.99
C ALA A 335 11.48 20.70 -26.92
N SER A 336 11.58 21.99 -27.22
CA SER A 336 10.41 22.86 -27.33
C SER A 336 9.56 22.49 -28.57
N PRO A 337 8.21 22.42 -28.44
CA PRO A 337 7.34 22.10 -29.56
C PRO A 337 7.08 23.30 -30.49
N VAL A 338 7.55 24.50 -30.15
CA VAL A 338 7.30 25.74 -30.92
C VAL A 338 8.57 26.54 -31.23
N ASP A 339 9.73 26.09 -30.76
CA ASP A 339 11.03 26.74 -30.96
C ASP A 339 12.13 25.67 -31.07
N ASP A 340 12.73 25.57 -32.25
CA ASP A 340 13.71 24.54 -32.62
C ASP A 340 15.08 24.72 -31.95
N ASP A 341 15.35 25.91 -31.41
CA ASP A 341 16.61 26.24 -30.75
C ASP A 341 16.55 26.01 -29.24
N VAL A 342 15.39 25.66 -28.70
CA VAL A 342 15.16 25.52 -27.26
C VAL A 342 15.18 24.06 -26.82
N LEU A 343 16.08 23.77 -25.89
CA LEU A 343 16.26 22.46 -25.28
C LEU A 343 16.22 22.55 -23.75
N TRP A 344 15.49 21.65 -23.12
CA TRP A 344 15.51 21.45 -21.67
C TRP A 344 16.30 20.21 -21.31
N VAL A 345 17.14 20.29 -20.28
CA VAL A 345 17.91 19.16 -19.77
C VAL A 345 17.75 19.09 -18.25
N ALA A 346 17.32 17.93 -17.75
CA ALA A 346 17.32 17.62 -16.33
C ALA A 346 18.66 17.02 -15.90
N GLU A 347 19.21 17.49 -14.80
CA GLU A 347 20.51 17.14 -14.26
C GLU A 347 20.40 16.65 -12.83
N GLY A 348 20.89 15.43 -12.60
CA GLY A 348 20.94 14.79 -11.30
C GLY A 348 22.15 15.20 -10.46
N GLY A 349 22.55 14.30 -9.57
CA GLY A 349 23.71 14.49 -8.69
C GLY A 349 23.58 15.74 -7.82
N SER A 350 24.66 16.51 -7.72
CA SER A 350 24.70 17.74 -6.93
C SER A 350 23.89 18.90 -7.52
N ARG A 351 23.37 18.78 -8.75
CA ARG A 351 22.51 19.81 -9.34
C ARG A 351 21.05 19.65 -8.93
N GLN A 352 20.42 18.51 -9.18
CA GLN A 352 18.96 18.32 -8.99
C GLN A 352 18.13 19.44 -9.62
N GLN A 353 18.46 19.82 -10.85
CA GLN A 353 17.89 20.98 -11.53
C GLN A 353 17.48 20.64 -12.97
N VAL A 354 16.60 21.45 -13.53
CA VAL A 354 16.33 21.47 -14.97
C VAL A 354 16.81 22.80 -15.53
N ARG A 355 17.59 22.75 -16.61
CA ARG A 355 18.10 23.93 -17.31
C ARG A 355 17.52 24.05 -18.70
N ARG A 356 17.15 25.27 -19.09
CA ARG A 356 16.74 25.64 -20.45
C ARG A 356 17.93 26.22 -21.19
N PHE A 357 18.19 25.73 -22.39
CA PHE A 357 19.24 26.20 -23.28
C PHE A 357 18.61 26.72 -24.57
N GLY A 358 19.07 27.87 -25.05
CA GLY A 358 18.76 28.37 -26.39
C GLY A 358 19.92 28.18 -27.36
N LYS A 359 19.86 28.90 -28.49
CA LYS A 359 20.83 28.80 -29.61
C LYS A 359 22.31 29.04 -29.22
N HIS A 360 22.56 29.75 -28.13
CA HIS A 360 23.92 30.09 -27.68
C HIS A 360 24.55 29.01 -26.77
N GLY A 361 23.81 27.95 -26.43
CA GLY A 361 24.32 26.87 -25.57
C GLY A 361 24.56 27.26 -24.11
N GLN A 362 24.21 28.50 -23.71
CA GLN A 362 24.18 28.93 -22.32
C GLN A 362 22.81 28.64 -21.70
N ALA A 363 22.79 28.36 -20.40
CA ALA A 363 21.54 28.15 -19.68
C ALA A 363 20.83 29.50 -19.47
N GLU A 364 19.64 29.63 -20.03
CA GLU A 364 18.81 30.84 -19.99
C GLU A 364 17.85 30.85 -18.79
N LEU A 365 17.50 29.67 -18.28
CA LEU A 365 16.64 29.48 -17.10
C LEU A 365 17.05 28.23 -16.34
N VAL A 366 16.97 28.30 -15.01
CA VAL A 366 17.24 27.18 -14.10
C VAL A 366 16.05 26.99 -13.17
N ILE A 367 15.55 25.77 -13.08
CA ILE A 367 14.45 25.34 -12.20
C ILE A 367 15.00 24.29 -11.23
N GLY A 368 14.65 24.38 -9.96
CA GLY A 368 15.18 23.49 -8.92
C GLY A 368 16.24 24.17 -8.05
N GLN A 369 16.38 23.70 -6.82
CA GLN A 369 17.46 24.10 -5.92
C GLN A 369 18.67 23.17 -6.10
N PRO A 370 19.91 23.70 -6.14
CA PRO A 370 21.12 22.89 -6.13
C PRO A 370 21.10 21.86 -5.00
N GLY A 371 21.48 20.62 -5.28
CA GLY A 371 21.49 19.52 -4.32
C GLY A 371 20.11 18.93 -4.01
N GLY A 372 19.01 19.61 -4.34
CA GLY A 372 17.64 19.13 -4.12
C GLY A 372 17.45 18.61 -2.71
N TYR A 373 17.19 17.31 -2.57
CA TYR A 373 16.98 16.62 -1.29
C TYR A 373 18.25 15.91 -0.77
N ALA A 374 19.42 16.51 -0.95
CA ALA A 374 20.68 15.94 -0.47
C ALA A 374 20.75 15.89 1.08
N ASP A 375 20.27 16.93 1.76
CA ASP A 375 20.41 17.11 3.22
C ASP A 375 19.16 17.74 3.88
N ASP A 376 18.36 18.49 3.15
CA ASP A 376 17.15 19.13 3.65
C ASP A 376 15.87 18.37 3.23
N PRO A 377 15.07 17.83 4.16
CA PRO A 377 13.83 17.14 3.84
C PRO A 377 12.67 18.07 3.49
N GLU A 378 12.75 19.38 3.74
CA GLU A 378 11.64 20.30 3.50
C GLU A 378 11.21 20.30 2.03
N VAL A 379 9.89 20.24 1.81
CA VAL A 379 9.27 20.27 0.48
C VAL A 379 8.93 21.71 0.13
N ARG A 380 9.48 22.19 -0.99
CA ARG A 380 9.27 23.55 -1.50
C ARG A 380 8.81 23.53 -2.97
N PRO A 381 8.06 24.56 -3.44
CA PRO A 381 7.56 24.61 -4.81
C PRO A 381 8.63 24.66 -5.91
N ASP A 382 9.86 25.05 -5.56
CA ASP A 382 11.02 25.24 -6.42
C ASP A 382 12.10 24.16 -6.22
N LYS A 383 11.75 23.03 -5.59
CA LYS A 383 12.69 21.95 -5.22
C LYS A 383 12.29 20.63 -5.88
N LEU A 384 13.26 19.93 -6.46
CA LEU A 384 13.07 18.70 -7.23
C LEU A 384 13.84 17.53 -6.62
N CYS A 385 13.34 16.31 -6.84
CA CYS A 385 13.96 15.08 -6.41
C CYS A 385 13.93 14.00 -7.50
N PHE A 386 15.10 13.71 -8.07
CA PHE A 386 15.23 12.70 -9.12
C PHE A 386 15.61 11.31 -8.62
N ARG A 387 15.86 11.14 -7.31
CA ARG A 387 16.25 9.84 -6.75
C ARG A 387 15.23 8.73 -7.06
N SER A 388 15.74 7.58 -7.47
CA SER A 388 15.02 6.34 -7.71
C SER A 388 15.59 5.18 -6.87
N ARG A 389 15.17 3.94 -7.15
CA ARG A 389 15.61 2.72 -6.43
C ARG A 389 17.12 2.53 -6.54
N GLU A 390 17.70 1.92 -5.49
CA GLU A 390 19.10 1.46 -5.49
C GLU A 390 20.12 2.58 -5.77
N GLY A 391 19.84 3.81 -5.31
CA GLY A 391 20.73 4.96 -5.48
C GLY A 391 20.76 5.52 -6.92
N ARG A 392 19.89 5.04 -7.80
CA ARG A 392 19.73 5.57 -9.17
C ARG A 392 18.99 6.89 -9.15
N GLU A 393 18.99 7.57 -10.29
CA GLU A 393 18.20 8.79 -10.50
C GLU A 393 17.46 8.69 -11.83
N GLN A 394 16.24 9.24 -11.85
CA GLN A 394 15.34 9.20 -12.98
C GLN A 394 14.39 10.38 -12.93
N THR A 395 14.06 10.91 -14.11
CA THR A 395 13.00 11.90 -14.30
C THR A 395 12.52 11.85 -15.76
N ALA A 396 11.49 12.63 -16.05
CA ALA A 396 10.97 12.86 -17.39
C ALA A 396 10.48 14.30 -17.52
N LEU A 397 10.57 14.82 -18.74
CA LEU A 397 10.23 16.20 -19.07
C LEU A 397 9.25 16.23 -20.23
N ALA A 398 8.28 17.14 -20.19
CA ALA A 398 7.49 17.51 -21.36
C ALA A 398 7.26 19.02 -21.38
N VAL A 399 7.28 19.61 -22.57
CA VAL A 399 7.10 21.04 -22.77
C VAL A 399 5.78 21.25 -23.49
N ALA A 400 4.90 22.07 -22.93
CA ALA A 400 3.63 22.44 -23.54
C ALA A 400 3.82 23.56 -24.59
N ALA A 401 2.81 23.79 -25.43
CA ALA A 401 2.85 24.83 -26.46
C ALA A 401 3.00 26.25 -25.90
N ASP A 402 2.51 26.48 -24.67
CA ASP A 402 2.70 27.72 -23.90
C ASP A 402 4.10 27.82 -23.25
N GLN A 403 5.01 26.91 -23.60
CA GLN A 403 6.35 26.74 -23.03
C GLN A 403 6.37 26.32 -21.56
N ALA A 404 5.23 26.04 -20.90
CA ALA A 404 5.25 25.51 -19.54
C ALA A 404 5.91 24.13 -19.51
N LEU A 405 6.76 23.90 -18.52
CA LEU A 405 7.50 22.66 -18.34
C LEU A 405 6.79 21.75 -17.34
N TRP A 406 6.56 20.51 -17.72
CA TRP A 406 6.15 19.44 -16.81
C TRP A 406 7.35 18.57 -16.45
N VAL A 407 7.57 18.35 -15.15
CA VAL A 407 8.70 17.61 -14.59
C VAL A 407 8.20 16.49 -13.71
N VAL A 408 8.67 15.26 -13.93
CA VAL A 408 8.45 14.15 -13.00
C VAL A 408 9.42 14.29 -11.82
N ASP A 409 8.90 14.74 -10.69
CA ASP A 409 9.56 14.81 -9.38
C ASP A 409 9.48 13.43 -8.70
N HIS A 410 10.32 12.52 -9.23
CA HIS A 410 10.18 11.07 -9.08
C HIS A 410 10.14 10.61 -7.62
N CYS A 411 11.05 11.11 -6.77
CA CYS A 411 11.18 10.60 -5.40
C CYS A 411 10.11 11.15 -4.43
N ASN A 412 9.37 12.18 -4.85
CA ASN A 412 8.21 12.71 -4.12
C ASN A 412 6.89 12.17 -4.66
N ASN A 413 6.91 11.31 -5.70
CA ASN A 413 5.74 10.78 -6.39
C ASN A 413 4.82 11.88 -6.96
N ARG A 414 5.41 12.88 -7.61
CA ARG A 414 4.67 14.00 -8.23
C ARG A 414 5.12 14.25 -9.67
N THR A 415 4.21 14.79 -10.47
CA THR A 415 4.52 15.49 -11.70
C THR A 415 4.14 16.96 -11.50
N LEU A 416 5.10 17.86 -11.64
CA LEU A 416 4.96 19.29 -11.35
C LEU A 416 4.95 20.10 -12.65
N ARG A 417 4.12 21.14 -12.73
CA ARG A 417 4.14 22.13 -13.82
C ARG A 417 4.87 23.39 -13.36
N PHE A 418 5.75 23.92 -14.21
CA PHE A 418 6.43 25.19 -14.03
C PHE A 418 6.15 26.13 -15.20
N PRO A 419 5.51 27.29 -14.98
CA PRO A 419 5.36 28.31 -16.01
C PRO A 419 6.70 29.00 -16.30
N THR A 420 6.98 29.31 -17.56
CA THR A 420 8.26 29.91 -17.99
C THR A 420 8.32 31.43 -17.90
N GLY A 421 7.18 32.11 -17.79
CA GLY A 421 7.08 33.57 -17.59
C GLY A 421 6.82 33.99 -16.13
N GLY A 422 7.08 33.11 -15.17
CA GLY A 422 6.68 33.27 -13.76
C GLY A 422 7.73 33.90 -12.85
N ALA A 423 7.56 33.67 -11.54
CA ALA A 423 8.46 34.15 -10.50
C ALA A 423 9.90 33.60 -10.66
N THR A 424 10.87 34.30 -10.07
CA THR A 424 12.26 33.82 -9.92
C THR A 424 12.58 33.68 -8.42
N PRO A 425 12.95 32.48 -7.91
CA PRO A 425 13.07 31.22 -8.64
C PRO A 425 11.72 30.72 -9.17
N ALA A 426 11.74 29.94 -10.26
CA ALA A 426 10.54 29.35 -10.84
C ALA A 426 9.87 28.42 -9.81
N GLN A 427 8.57 28.62 -9.61
CA GLN A 427 7.78 27.82 -8.68
C GLN A 427 6.76 26.98 -9.43
N SER A 428 6.51 25.77 -8.94
CA SER A 428 5.43 24.95 -9.48
C SER A 428 4.07 25.52 -9.12
N ASP A 429 3.16 25.58 -10.10
CA ASP A 429 1.80 26.13 -9.96
C ASP A 429 0.70 25.05 -10.07
N ALA A 430 1.05 23.86 -10.55
CA ALA A 430 0.18 22.70 -10.61
C ALA A 430 0.95 21.41 -10.32
N GLN A 431 0.23 20.39 -9.84
CA GLN A 431 0.78 19.06 -9.59
C GLN A 431 -0.21 17.95 -9.89
N ILE A 432 0.32 16.80 -10.30
CA ILE A 432 -0.33 15.50 -10.22
C ILE A 432 0.46 14.66 -9.22
N ALA A 433 -0.18 14.17 -8.18
CA ALA A 433 0.42 13.36 -7.13
C ALA A 433 -0.44 12.12 -6.90
N TYR A 434 0.21 10.99 -6.69
CA TYR A 434 -0.39 9.78 -6.14
C TYR A 434 0.70 8.98 -5.44
N LEU A 435 0.34 8.19 -4.44
CA LEU A 435 1.25 7.23 -3.82
C LEU A 435 1.21 5.93 -4.64
N PRO A 436 2.34 5.47 -5.20
CA PRO A 436 2.46 4.14 -5.79
C PRO A 436 2.33 3.05 -4.72
N GLY A 437 2.43 1.77 -5.09
CA GLY A 437 2.29 0.69 -4.11
C GLY A 437 3.25 0.81 -2.93
N PHE A 438 2.68 0.93 -1.73
CA PHE A 438 3.42 1.14 -0.49
C PHE A 438 2.78 0.38 0.67
N TYR A 439 3.62 -0.18 1.56
CA TYR A 439 3.14 -1.01 2.68
C TYR A 439 3.25 -0.33 4.03
N THR A 440 4.16 0.63 4.19
CA THR A 440 4.43 1.28 5.47
C THR A 440 3.76 2.64 5.54
N ALA A 441 2.89 2.79 6.52
CA ALA A 441 2.20 4.03 6.83
C ALA A 441 2.02 4.15 8.33
N THR A 442 2.02 5.38 8.83
CA THR A 442 1.71 5.65 10.24
C THR A 442 1.33 7.11 10.45
N VAL A 443 0.96 7.46 11.67
CA VAL A 443 0.60 8.80 12.10
C VAL A 443 1.37 9.09 13.37
N ASP A 444 1.81 10.34 13.58
CA ASP A 444 2.36 10.71 14.88
C ASP A 444 1.29 10.55 15.97
N HIS A 445 1.53 9.63 16.91
CA HIS A 445 0.59 9.29 17.97
C HIS A 445 0.23 10.48 18.87
N THR A 446 1.10 11.49 18.95
CA THR A 446 0.90 12.71 19.74
C THR A 446 0.33 13.83 18.89
N HIS A 447 0.75 13.93 17.62
CA HIS A 447 0.36 15.00 16.69
C HIS A 447 -0.30 14.43 15.44
N PRO A 448 -1.57 14.02 15.49
CA PRO A 448 -2.24 13.28 14.40
C PRO A 448 -2.48 14.06 13.10
N ARG A 449 -2.01 15.31 13.02
CA ARG A 449 -1.91 16.07 11.77
C ARG A 449 -0.69 15.69 10.95
N ARG A 450 0.29 15.01 11.54
CA ARG A 450 1.52 14.54 10.87
C ARG A 450 1.36 13.09 10.47
N VAL A 451 1.35 12.87 9.17
CA VAL A 451 0.90 11.63 8.57
C VAL A 451 1.97 11.13 7.59
N PHE A 452 2.30 9.85 7.66
CA PHE A 452 3.49 9.31 7.00
C PHE A 452 3.14 8.15 6.07
N ALA A 453 3.69 8.20 4.86
CA ALA A 453 3.66 7.10 3.90
C ALA A 453 5.08 6.89 3.35
N ASN A 454 5.64 5.69 3.53
CA ASN A 454 7.08 5.43 3.40
C ASN A 454 7.92 6.45 4.21
N PHE A 455 8.58 7.39 3.51
CA PHE A 455 9.38 8.47 4.06
C PHE A 455 8.79 9.86 3.76
N LEU A 456 7.61 9.94 3.15
CA LEU A 456 6.89 11.19 2.93
C LEU A 456 6.08 11.56 4.16
N GLU A 457 6.15 12.83 4.56
CA GLU A 457 5.34 13.40 5.63
C GLU A 457 4.35 14.41 5.06
N PHE A 458 3.09 14.22 5.43
CA PHE A 458 1.97 15.07 5.08
C PHE A 458 1.45 15.79 6.32
N GLU A 459 1.16 17.07 6.15
CA GLU A 459 0.30 17.82 7.07
C GLU A 459 -1.16 17.65 6.63
N VAL A 460 -2.02 17.26 7.57
CA VAL A 460 -3.43 16.96 7.32
C VAL A 460 -4.32 17.69 8.31
N ASP A 461 -5.35 18.38 7.80
CA ASP A 461 -6.38 18.97 8.66
C ASP A 461 -7.33 17.86 9.16
N THR A 462 -7.34 17.70 10.48
CA THR A 462 -8.19 16.73 11.19
C THR A 462 -9.50 17.35 11.70
N SER A 463 -9.66 18.67 11.59
CA SER A 463 -10.88 19.38 11.98
C SER A 463 -12.00 19.28 10.94
N LYS A 464 -11.67 18.88 9.72
CA LYS A 464 -12.61 18.73 8.59
C LYS A 464 -12.47 17.37 7.90
N PRO A 465 -13.55 16.85 7.27
CA PRO A 465 -13.44 15.72 6.35
C PRO A 465 -12.45 15.99 5.22
N LEU A 466 -11.90 14.93 4.62
CA LEU A 466 -11.04 15.10 3.46
C LEU A 466 -11.85 15.57 2.24
N VAL A 467 -11.22 16.42 1.44
CA VAL A 467 -11.65 16.86 0.13
C VAL A 467 -10.60 16.40 -0.88
N ALA A 468 -11.06 15.76 -1.94
CA ALA A 468 -10.23 15.21 -3.02
C ALA A 468 -9.15 16.21 -3.45
N GLY A 469 -7.89 15.78 -3.36
CA GLY A 469 -6.71 16.56 -3.76
C GLY A 469 -6.42 17.87 -3.01
N ARG A 470 -7.13 18.19 -1.92
CA ARG A 470 -7.03 19.52 -1.26
C ARG A 470 -6.83 19.50 0.26
N SER A 471 -7.03 18.36 0.93
CA SER A 471 -7.01 18.30 2.41
C SER A 471 -5.68 17.90 3.04
N TRP A 472 -4.60 17.94 2.28
CA TRP A 472 -3.27 17.58 2.74
C TRP A 472 -2.21 18.42 2.03
N LYS A 473 -1.04 18.57 2.68
CA LYS A 473 0.15 19.17 2.09
C LYS A 473 1.32 18.24 2.31
N LEU A 474 2.07 17.91 1.25
CA LEU A 474 3.35 17.23 1.39
C LEU A 474 4.35 18.25 1.96
N VAL A 475 4.89 17.99 3.16
CA VAL A 475 5.74 18.94 3.89
C VAL A 475 7.19 18.48 4.00
N ARG A 476 7.43 17.16 4.05
CA ARG A 476 8.80 16.61 4.10
C ARG A 476 8.97 15.33 3.30
N ASN A 477 10.18 15.12 2.80
CA ASN A 477 10.65 13.84 2.30
C ASN A 477 11.91 13.41 3.08
N TRP A 478 11.72 12.48 4.00
CA TRP A 478 12.74 12.01 4.94
C TRP A 478 13.80 11.11 4.34
N LEU A 479 13.73 10.83 3.04
CA LEU A 479 14.87 10.27 2.34
C LEU A 479 15.99 11.31 2.19
N ALA A 480 15.74 12.61 2.39
CA ALA A 480 16.80 13.62 2.33
C ALA A 480 17.87 13.39 3.41
N GLY A 481 19.15 13.40 3.00
CA GLY A 481 20.28 13.14 3.90
C GLY A 481 20.19 11.81 4.64
N LEU A 482 19.51 10.80 4.07
CA LEU A 482 19.26 9.54 4.74
C LEU A 482 20.60 8.90 5.20
N PRO A 483 20.77 8.64 6.51
CA PRO A 483 22.00 8.04 7.03
C PRO A 483 22.35 6.73 6.31
N LEU A 484 23.63 6.50 6.04
CA LEU A 484 24.09 5.31 5.28
C LEU A 484 23.59 3.97 5.85
N ALA A 485 23.47 3.87 7.18
CA ALA A 485 22.94 2.69 7.85
C ALA A 485 21.47 2.37 7.50
N LEU A 486 20.76 3.31 6.88
CA LEU A 486 19.35 3.22 6.49
C LEU A 486 19.16 3.11 4.96
N VAL A 487 20.24 3.14 4.18
CA VAL A 487 20.19 3.11 2.71
C VAL A 487 20.19 1.67 2.21
N ASP A 488 19.01 1.14 1.91
CA ASP A 488 18.85 -0.19 1.30
C ASP A 488 17.86 -0.19 0.11
N LYS A 489 17.56 -1.38 -0.43
CA LYS A 489 16.64 -1.54 -1.58
C LYS A 489 15.19 -1.07 -1.31
N HIS A 490 14.84 -0.81 -0.05
CA HIS A 490 13.54 -0.36 0.41
C HIS A 490 13.51 1.13 0.79
N ALA A 491 14.66 1.83 0.76
CA ALA A 491 14.78 3.28 0.99
C ALA A 491 14.30 4.09 -0.22
N PHE A 492 13.02 3.93 -0.59
CA PHE A 492 12.41 4.56 -1.75
C PHE A 492 10.89 4.71 -1.58
N ASN A 493 10.31 5.84 -2.01
CA ASN A 493 8.88 6.15 -1.85
C ASN A 493 7.94 5.46 -2.86
N ALA A 494 8.43 4.43 -3.57
CA ALA A 494 7.61 3.45 -4.28
C ALA A 494 8.12 2.03 -3.98
N SER A 495 8.29 1.78 -2.68
CA SER A 495 8.72 0.49 -2.11
C SER A 495 8.02 0.24 -0.78
N PHE A 496 8.49 -0.75 -0.04
CA PHE A 496 7.83 -1.28 1.15
C PHE A 496 8.50 -0.86 2.47
N GLY A 497 9.60 -0.10 2.42
CA GLY A 497 10.30 0.44 3.59
C GLY A 497 9.78 1.81 4.01
N GLY A 498 10.03 2.22 5.25
CA GLY A 498 9.55 3.51 5.76
C GLY A 498 9.28 3.48 7.26
N LEU A 499 8.61 4.53 7.74
CA LEU A 499 8.25 4.70 9.14
C LEU A 499 7.07 3.79 9.52
N THR A 500 7.22 3.06 10.61
CA THR A 500 6.25 2.07 11.12
C THR A 500 5.52 2.50 12.38
N SER A 501 6.09 3.47 13.11
CA SER A 501 5.48 4.18 14.23
C SER A 501 6.20 5.51 14.37
N VAL A 502 5.47 6.56 14.76
CA VAL A 502 6.01 7.90 15.00
C VAL A 502 5.37 8.47 16.26
N ARG A 503 6.18 9.15 17.07
CA ARG A 503 5.72 9.84 18.27
C ARG A 503 6.53 11.09 18.53
N THR A 504 5.86 12.20 18.79
CA THR A 504 6.46 13.34 19.49
C THR A 504 6.40 13.13 21.01
N PHE A 505 7.55 13.20 21.66
CA PHE A 505 7.71 12.99 23.10
C PHE A 505 7.58 14.30 23.89
N SER A 506 7.55 14.20 25.22
CA SER A 506 7.36 15.34 26.13
C SER A 506 8.46 16.40 26.06
N ASN A 507 9.64 16.08 25.53
CA ASN A 507 10.70 17.05 25.26
C ASN A 507 10.52 17.82 23.94
N GLY A 508 9.38 17.66 23.26
CA GLY A 508 9.05 18.32 22.00
C GLY A 508 9.67 17.68 20.75
N ARG A 509 10.52 16.65 20.90
CA ARG A 509 11.19 15.99 19.77
C ARG A 509 10.41 14.80 19.25
N THR A 510 10.52 14.56 17.96
CA THR A 510 9.82 13.47 17.27
C THR A 510 10.76 12.33 16.93
N PHE A 511 10.34 11.13 17.27
CA PHE A 511 11.06 9.90 16.96
C PHE A 511 10.16 8.94 16.21
N GLY A 512 10.75 8.15 15.32
CA GLY A 512 10.07 7.09 14.60
C GLY A 512 10.84 5.78 14.63
N MET A 513 10.16 4.69 14.27
CA MET A 513 10.80 3.39 14.04
C MET A 513 10.73 3.00 12.58
N LEU A 514 11.82 2.41 12.08
CA LEU A 514 11.87 1.82 10.74
C LEU A 514 12.78 0.60 10.71
N GLN A 515 12.83 -0.06 9.56
CA GLN A 515 13.73 -1.18 9.31
C GLN A 515 14.61 -0.90 8.09
N ALA A 516 15.89 -1.24 8.20
CA ALA A 516 16.84 -1.24 7.09
C ALA A 516 17.84 -2.40 7.26
N HIS A 517 18.24 -3.04 6.16
CA HIS A 517 19.17 -4.19 6.16
C HIS A 517 18.79 -5.30 7.17
N GLY A 518 17.49 -5.56 7.33
CA GLY A 518 17.00 -6.55 8.28
C GLY A 518 17.03 -6.13 9.76
N ARG A 519 17.51 -4.93 10.10
CA ARG A 519 17.63 -4.41 11.48
C ARG A 519 16.63 -3.29 11.76
N GLN A 520 16.13 -3.21 12.99
CA GLN A 520 15.27 -2.11 13.42
C GLN A 520 16.09 -0.92 13.91
N PHE A 521 15.54 0.28 13.74
CA PHE A 521 16.15 1.52 14.21
C PHE A 521 15.10 2.41 14.89
N VAL A 522 15.54 3.16 15.90
CA VAL A 522 14.90 4.40 16.34
C VAL A 522 15.62 5.54 15.64
N VAL A 523 14.85 6.40 15.00
CA VAL A 523 15.33 7.58 14.31
C VAL A 523 14.66 8.82 14.89
N GLU A 524 15.36 9.93 14.90
CA GLU A 524 14.79 11.24 15.13
C GLU A 524 14.38 11.89 13.81
N LEU A 525 13.28 12.63 13.86
CA LEU A 525 12.75 13.47 12.79
C LEU A 525 12.84 14.94 13.24
N PRO A 526 14.01 15.61 13.09
CA PRO A 526 14.21 16.95 13.64
C PRO A 526 13.40 18.01 12.90
N ASP A 527 13.10 19.14 13.55
CA ASP A 527 12.39 20.26 12.90
C ASP A 527 13.17 20.85 11.71
N LYS A 528 14.51 20.72 11.71
CA LYS A 528 15.38 21.17 10.63
C LYS A 528 16.47 20.13 10.35
N GLY A 529 16.80 19.96 9.08
CA GLY A 529 17.82 18.99 8.65
C GLY A 529 17.30 17.55 8.54
N PRO A 530 18.20 16.61 8.24
CA PRO A 530 17.85 15.25 7.86
C PRO A 530 17.49 14.38 9.07
N MET A 531 16.93 13.20 8.78
CA MET A 531 16.71 12.15 9.77
C MET A 531 18.02 11.73 10.45
N ARG A 532 17.98 11.47 11.76
CA ARG A 532 19.16 11.01 12.54
C ARG A 532 18.92 9.65 13.17
N VAL A 533 19.90 8.76 13.09
CA VAL A 533 19.84 7.47 13.82
C VAL A 533 20.12 7.74 15.30
N VAL A 534 19.21 7.29 16.16
CA VAL A 534 19.35 7.39 17.63
C VAL A 534 19.74 6.05 18.21
N LYS A 535 19.11 4.96 17.74
CA LYS A 535 19.37 3.61 18.23
C LYS A 535 19.25 2.58 17.11
N ALA A 536 20.23 1.70 17.01
CA ALA A 536 20.14 0.49 16.19
C ALA A 536 19.89 -0.72 17.10
N PHE A 537 18.88 -1.52 16.79
CA PHE A 537 18.62 -2.75 17.53
C PHE A 537 19.51 -3.89 17.03
N GLY A 538 19.77 -4.85 17.92
CA GLY A 538 20.40 -6.13 17.57
C GLY A 538 19.44 -7.04 16.79
N ALA A 539 19.92 -8.22 16.43
CA ALA A 539 19.05 -9.25 15.86
C ALA A 539 17.96 -9.65 16.86
N THR A 540 16.74 -9.86 16.37
CA THR A 540 15.65 -10.36 17.20
C THR A 540 15.92 -11.82 17.58
N PRO A 541 15.92 -12.18 18.88
CA PRO A 541 16.12 -13.56 19.29
C PRO A 541 15.05 -14.50 18.71
N PRO A 542 15.35 -15.81 18.56
CA PRO A 542 14.35 -16.79 18.14
C PRO A 542 13.09 -16.74 19.02
N ARG A 543 11.93 -16.97 18.41
CA ARG A 543 10.61 -16.95 19.05
C ARG A 543 10.22 -15.64 19.76
N THR A 544 10.98 -14.57 19.51
CA THR A 544 10.70 -13.23 20.02
C THR A 544 10.19 -12.38 18.87
N THR A 545 9.14 -11.59 19.11
CA THR A 545 8.69 -10.62 18.10
C THR A 545 9.61 -9.41 18.10
N ARG A 546 9.62 -8.69 16.98
CA ARG A 546 10.26 -7.37 16.90
C ARG A 546 9.63 -6.39 17.89
N GLN A 547 10.42 -5.41 18.32
CA GLN A 547 9.95 -4.34 19.21
C GLN A 547 9.18 -3.29 18.42
N VAL A 548 8.11 -2.76 19.01
CA VAL A 548 7.27 -1.70 18.42
C VAL A 548 7.03 -0.59 19.45
N MET A 549 7.02 0.67 19.02
CA MET A 549 6.74 1.82 19.87
C MET A 549 5.23 2.04 20.02
N TYR A 550 4.78 2.20 21.26
CA TYR A 550 3.39 2.43 21.64
C TYR A 550 3.10 3.91 21.90
N GLU A 551 1.82 4.21 22.08
CA GLU A 551 1.24 5.55 22.23
C GLU A 551 1.64 6.22 23.57
N ASN A 552 2.18 5.46 24.51
CA ASN A 552 2.79 5.98 25.74
C ASN A 552 4.31 6.19 25.61
N GLY A 553 4.93 5.72 24.53
CA GLY A 553 6.38 5.78 24.31
C GLY A 553 7.12 4.48 24.62
N ASP A 554 6.47 3.49 25.24
CA ASP A 554 7.10 2.20 25.56
C ASP A 554 7.45 1.40 24.30
N LEU A 555 8.46 0.54 24.41
CA LEU A 555 8.70 -0.51 23.44
C LEU A 555 8.03 -1.80 23.90
N GLY A 556 7.24 -2.43 23.04
CA GLY A 556 6.60 -3.71 23.34
C GLY A 556 6.93 -4.80 22.34
N TYR A 557 6.93 -6.04 22.84
CA TYR A 557 7.20 -7.26 22.09
C TYR A 557 6.60 -8.47 22.83
N ALA A 558 6.68 -9.66 22.24
CA ALA A 558 6.30 -10.90 22.88
C ALA A 558 7.36 -12.00 22.70
N ILE A 559 7.38 -12.94 23.64
CA ILE A 559 8.18 -14.18 23.58
C ILE A 559 7.22 -15.36 23.55
N THR A 560 7.44 -16.29 22.62
CA THR A 560 6.62 -17.49 22.49
C THR A 560 7.43 -18.71 22.95
N GLY A 561 7.03 -19.27 24.09
CA GLY A 561 7.56 -20.53 24.61
C GLY A 561 6.86 -21.76 24.00
N PRO A 562 7.17 -22.97 24.49
CA PRO A 562 6.50 -24.19 24.05
C PRO A 562 5.01 -24.24 24.42
N THR A 563 4.63 -23.67 25.56
CA THR A 563 3.27 -23.76 26.13
C THR A 563 2.63 -22.41 26.43
N THR A 564 3.35 -21.30 26.29
CA THR A 564 2.86 -19.96 26.64
C THR A 564 3.37 -18.90 25.67
N GLN A 565 2.61 -17.81 25.54
CA GLN A 565 3.06 -16.57 24.91
C GLN A 565 3.01 -15.42 25.93
N THR A 566 4.15 -14.78 26.14
CA THR A 566 4.33 -13.73 27.14
C THR A 566 4.57 -12.39 26.45
N VAL A 567 3.72 -11.40 26.75
CA VAL A 567 3.83 -10.03 26.25
C VAL A 567 4.60 -9.18 27.25
N LEU A 568 5.58 -8.43 26.74
CA LEU A 568 6.51 -7.64 27.53
C LEU A 568 6.47 -6.16 27.09
N ARG A 569 6.86 -5.28 28.01
CA ARG A 569 7.13 -3.86 27.75
C ARG A 569 8.48 -3.48 28.33
N LEU A 570 9.21 -2.64 27.61
CA LEU A 570 10.29 -1.82 28.14
C LEU A 570 9.70 -0.43 28.36
N PRO A 571 9.40 -0.04 29.62
CA PRO A 571 8.89 1.28 29.92
C PRO A 571 9.83 2.37 29.40
N TRP A 572 9.27 3.42 28.83
CA TRP A 572 10.01 4.66 28.59
C TRP A 572 10.30 5.34 29.93
N VAL A 573 11.58 5.65 30.20
CA VAL A 573 12.05 6.14 31.51
C VAL A 573 12.59 7.57 31.46
N GLY A 574 12.68 8.18 30.28
CA GLY A 574 13.18 9.54 30.12
C GLY A 574 14.02 9.70 28.85
N PHE A 575 15.01 10.58 28.91
CA PHE A 575 15.89 10.88 27.79
C PHE A 575 17.36 10.79 28.21
N ASP A 576 18.23 10.50 27.24
CA ASP A 576 19.66 10.65 27.42
C ASP A 576 20.08 12.13 27.36
N HIS A 577 21.38 12.39 27.55
CA HIS A 577 21.95 13.73 27.51
C HIS A 577 21.85 14.40 26.13
N GLU A 578 21.72 13.62 25.06
CA GLU A 578 21.49 14.11 23.69
C GLU A 578 20.00 14.26 23.38
N GLY A 579 19.12 14.00 24.36
CA GLY A 579 17.66 14.07 24.30
C GLY A 579 16.97 12.94 23.52
N GLY A 580 17.67 11.84 23.22
CA GLY A 580 17.11 10.61 22.68
C GLY A 580 16.32 9.82 23.74
N PRO A 581 15.24 9.11 23.38
CA PRO A 581 14.44 8.36 24.35
C PRO A 581 15.21 7.18 24.94
N LEU A 582 15.10 7.02 26.27
CA LEU A 582 15.62 5.89 27.02
C LEU A 582 14.49 4.98 27.49
N TRP A 583 14.74 3.68 27.44
CA TRP A 583 13.86 2.65 27.95
C TRP A 583 14.55 1.87 29.06
N SER A 584 13.74 1.30 29.97
CA SER A 584 14.23 0.36 30.98
C SER A 584 15.03 -0.78 30.33
N ASN A 585 16.07 -1.26 31.01
CA ASN A 585 16.77 -2.49 30.62
C ASN A 585 16.01 -3.74 31.06
N GLU A 586 15.18 -3.62 32.11
CA GLU A 586 14.36 -4.70 32.63
C GLU A 586 12.95 -4.63 32.03
N PRO A 587 12.49 -5.66 31.31
CA PRO A 587 11.14 -5.71 30.77
C PRO A 587 10.10 -6.03 31.85
N VAL A 588 8.95 -5.39 31.75
CA VAL A 588 7.75 -5.69 32.55
C VAL A 588 6.87 -6.68 31.78
N THR A 589 6.49 -7.78 32.42
CA THR A 589 5.47 -8.70 31.90
C THR A 589 4.10 -8.05 31.98
N LEU A 590 3.46 -7.86 30.82
CA LEU A 590 2.08 -7.37 30.76
C LEU A 590 1.07 -8.50 30.93
N ALA A 591 1.28 -9.66 30.31
CA ALA A 591 0.44 -10.85 30.44
C ALA A 591 1.18 -12.07 29.89
N SER A 592 0.83 -13.27 30.36
CA SER A 592 1.39 -14.53 29.87
C SER A 592 0.30 -15.59 29.72
N VAL A 593 -0.14 -15.85 28.50
CA VAL A 593 -1.29 -16.72 28.23
C VAL A 593 -0.86 -18.12 27.78
N PRO A 594 -1.65 -19.18 28.07
CA PRO A 594 -1.37 -20.52 27.60
C PRO A 594 -1.65 -20.66 26.09
N ILE A 595 -0.80 -21.43 25.42
CA ILE A 595 -0.99 -21.86 24.04
C ILE A 595 -1.85 -23.12 24.05
N LEU A 596 -3.12 -22.96 23.70
CA LEU A 596 -4.10 -24.04 23.59
C LEU A 596 -4.50 -24.25 22.12
N PRO A 597 -4.99 -25.46 21.74
CA PRO A 597 -5.65 -25.64 20.45
C PRO A 597 -6.75 -24.58 20.26
N GLY A 598 -6.76 -23.92 19.10
CA GLY A 598 -7.75 -22.88 18.80
C GLY A 598 -7.50 -21.50 19.45
N SER A 599 -6.42 -21.30 20.21
CA SER A 599 -6.18 -20.03 20.91
C SER A 599 -5.46 -18.95 20.06
N PRO A 600 -5.80 -17.66 20.25
CA PRO A 600 -5.36 -16.54 19.41
C PRO A 600 -3.97 -15.98 19.82
N HIS A 601 -2.94 -16.82 19.76
CA HIS A 601 -1.55 -16.36 19.97
C HIS A 601 -0.85 -16.09 18.64
N TYR A 602 0.15 -15.21 18.64
CA TYR A 602 0.94 -14.92 17.45
C TYR A 602 1.77 -16.13 17.00
N ARG A 603 1.66 -16.53 15.71
CA ARG A 603 2.36 -17.72 15.16
C ARG A 603 3.41 -17.41 14.10
N GLY A 604 3.87 -16.16 14.00
CA GLY A 604 4.88 -15.80 13.00
C GLY A 604 4.33 -15.57 11.58
N ALA A 605 3.02 -15.39 11.44
CA ALA A 605 2.41 -15.08 10.14
C ALA A 605 2.92 -13.74 9.57
N PHE A 606 3.00 -13.68 8.25
CA PHE A 606 3.30 -12.45 7.54
C PHE A 606 2.08 -11.51 7.57
N SER A 607 2.32 -10.28 7.98
CA SER A 607 1.30 -9.25 8.22
C SER A 607 1.69 -7.88 7.66
N GLY A 608 2.80 -7.80 6.91
CA GLY A 608 3.44 -6.56 6.44
C GLY A 608 4.07 -5.68 7.54
N MET A 609 3.50 -5.70 8.75
CA MET A 609 3.97 -4.97 9.93
C MET A 609 4.33 -5.91 11.08
N PRO A 610 5.26 -5.52 11.97
CA PRO A 610 5.48 -6.25 13.22
C PRO A 610 4.19 -6.38 14.06
N PRO A 611 3.96 -7.51 14.75
CA PRO A 611 2.76 -7.69 15.55
C PRO A 611 2.72 -6.70 16.73
N ARG A 612 1.50 -6.24 17.06
CA ARG A 612 1.22 -5.38 18.21
C ARG A 612 0.38 -6.16 19.24
N PHE A 613 0.51 -5.77 20.50
CA PHE A 613 -0.20 -6.34 21.64
C PHE A 613 -0.77 -5.19 22.50
N PRO A 614 -1.74 -4.41 22.00
CA PRO A 614 -2.18 -3.17 22.64
C PRO A 614 -2.85 -3.42 23.99
N LEU A 615 -2.82 -2.39 24.85
CA LEU A 615 -3.49 -2.38 26.14
C LEU A 615 -4.78 -1.53 26.03
N THR A 616 -5.93 -2.09 26.40
CA THR A 616 -7.18 -1.31 26.48
C THR A 616 -7.15 -0.32 27.64
N GLY A 617 -8.06 0.66 27.64
CA GLY A 617 -8.18 1.64 28.73
C GLY A 617 -8.49 1.03 30.11
N SER A 618 -9.03 -0.19 30.14
CA SER A 618 -9.31 -0.98 31.34
C SER A 618 -8.22 -1.99 31.71
N GLY A 619 -7.08 -1.98 31.02
CA GLY A 619 -5.95 -2.86 31.35
C GLY A 619 -6.08 -4.28 30.80
N LYS A 620 -6.64 -4.48 29.59
CA LYS A 620 -6.65 -5.78 28.91
C LYS A 620 -5.59 -5.80 27.82
N VAL A 621 -4.71 -6.80 27.87
CA VAL A 621 -3.64 -7.02 26.91
C VAL A 621 -4.21 -7.86 25.77
N VAL A 622 -4.20 -7.32 24.56
CA VAL A 622 -4.79 -7.95 23.37
C VAL A 622 -3.75 -8.79 22.64
N PHE A 623 -4.16 -9.97 22.20
CA PHE A 623 -3.41 -10.92 21.38
C PHE A 623 -4.16 -11.16 20.07
N PHE A 624 -3.41 -11.31 18.98
CA PHE A 624 -3.98 -11.51 17.66
C PHE A 624 -3.16 -12.54 16.89
N ASP A 625 -3.85 -13.52 16.31
CA ASP A 625 -3.32 -14.52 15.41
C ASP A 625 -3.71 -14.18 13.96
N GLN A 626 -2.75 -13.64 13.20
CA GLN A 626 -2.92 -13.29 11.79
C GLN A 626 -2.93 -14.49 10.84
N SER A 627 -2.66 -15.69 11.35
CA SER A 627 -2.34 -16.84 10.53
C SER A 627 -3.57 -17.39 9.83
N VAL A 628 -3.40 -17.79 8.57
CA VAL A 628 -4.44 -18.48 7.78
C VAL A 628 -4.29 -20.00 7.84
N VAL A 629 -3.33 -20.50 8.61
CA VAL A 629 -3.03 -21.91 8.82
C VAL A 629 -2.68 -22.17 10.28
N GLY A 630 -2.97 -23.38 10.75
CA GLY A 630 -2.55 -23.84 12.08
C GLY A 630 -3.44 -23.36 13.24
N ASN A 631 -4.52 -22.64 12.94
CA ASN A 631 -5.55 -22.26 13.89
C ASN A 631 -6.92 -22.26 13.20
N GLU A 632 -7.84 -23.06 13.72
CA GLU A 632 -9.24 -23.11 13.27
C GLU A 632 -10.20 -22.76 14.43
N GLY A 633 -9.68 -22.13 15.48
CA GLY A 633 -10.44 -21.62 16.61
C GLY A 633 -10.64 -20.12 16.52
N PHE A 634 -10.16 -19.39 17.52
CA PHE A 634 -10.28 -17.93 17.64
C PHE A 634 -9.00 -17.23 17.21
N HIS A 635 -9.15 -16.03 16.64
CA HIS A 635 -8.03 -15.23 16.14
C HIS A 635 -7.75 -13.98 16.95
N LEU A 636 -8.69 -13.52 17.80
CA LEU A 636 -8.49 -12.39 18.71
C LEU A 636 -8.72 -12.83 20.15
N GLY A 637 -7.90 -12.37 21.09
CA GLY A 637 -8.09 -12.67 22.50
C GLY A 637 -7.53 -11.57 23.40
N ALA A 638 -7.91 -11.59 24.67
CA ALA A 638 -7.25 -10.77 25.66
C ALA A 638 -7.08 -11.45 27.01
N ALA A 639 -6.09 -10.98 27.74
CA ALA A 639 -5.86 -11.29 29.14
C ALA A 639 -5.89 -10.02 29.96
N LYS A 640 -6.24 -10.14 31.25
CA LYS A 640 -6.07 -9.03 32.20
C LYS A 640 -4.57 -8.71 32.32
N GLN A 641 -4.21 -7.44 32.50
CA GLN A 641 -2.84 -7.06 32.83
C GLN A 641 -2.38 -7.77 34.12
N GLY A 642 -1.18 -8.36 34.08
CA GLY A 642 -0.63 -9.26 35.09
C GLY A 642 -1.24 -10.67 35.08
N GLY A 643 -2.21 -10.94 34.20
CA GLY A 643 -2.93 -12.21 34.15
C GLY A 643 -2.20 -13.32 33.41
N THR A 644 -2.57 -14.55 33.74
CA THR A 644 -2.01 -15.78 33.18
C THR A 644 -3.01 -16.64 32.41
N HIS A 645 -4.22 -16.12 32.19
CA HIS A 645 -5.33 -16.85 31.57
C HIS A 645 -6.04 -15.97 30.54
N TRP A 646 -6.67 -16.60 29.56
CA TRP A 646 -7.57 -15.94 28.62
C TRP A 646 -8.79 -15.40 29.34
N LEU A 647 -8.99 -14.09 29.29
CA LEU A 647 -10.21 -13.44 29.76
C LEU A 647 -11.33 -13.62 28.74
N TRP A 648 -11.01 -13.53 27.45
CA TRP A 648 -11.93 -13.85 26.37
C TRP A 648 -11.16 -14.21 25.11
N GLN A 649 -11.83 -14.94 24.23
CA GLN A 649 -11.39 -15.29 22.89
C GLN A 649 -12.56 -14.97 21.94
N ALA A 650 -12.24 -14.38 20.79
CA ALA A 650 -13.19 -13.81 19.84
C ALA A 650 -12.64 -13.94 18.41
N SER A 651 -13.43 -13.47 17.44
CA SER A 651 -13.12 -13.64 16.01
C SER A 651 -12.91 -15.12 15.63
N PRO A 652 -13.96 -15.95 15.71
CA PRO A 652 -13.86 -17.36 15.36
C PRO A 652 -13.50 -17.53 13.88
N THR A 653 -12.86 -18.65 13.58
CA THR A 653 -12.65 -19.11 12.20
C THR A 653 -14.00 -19.24 11.50
N GLY A 654 -14.09 -18.68 10.30
CA GLY A 654 -15.33 -18.66 9.52
C GLY A 654 -15.18 -17.83 8.25
N PRO A 655 -16.15 -17.92 7.31
CA PRO A 655 -16.16 -17.05 6.15
C PRO A 655 -16.21 -15.59 6.60
N LEU A 656 -15.66 -14.67 5.81
CA LEU A 656 -15.72 -13.24 6.08
C LEU A 656 -17.17 -12.74 5.93
N ASP A 657 -17.95 -12.86 7.01
CA ASP A 657 -19.41 -12.84 7.03
C ASP A 657 -20.04 -11.49 7.38
N GLY A 658 -19.22 -10.50 7.74
CA GLY A 658 -19.69 -9.20 8.27
C GLY A 658 -19.95 -9.23 9.78
N LYS A 659 -19.67 -10.35 10.45
CA LYS A 659 -19.88 -10.56 11.89
C LYS A 659 -18.56 -10.84 12.64
N GLY A 660 -17.44 -10.42 12.06
CA GLY A 660 -16.12 -10.48 12.67
C GLY A 660 -15.53 -11.89 12.72
N SER A 661 -15.92 -12.78 11.81
CA SER A 661 -15.25 -14.08 11.62
C SER A 661 -13.92 -13.90 10.85
N PHE A 662 -12.98 -14.83 11.04
CA PHE A 662 -11.67 -14.84 10.39
C PHE A 662 -11.55 -15.99 9.39
N GLN A 663 -11.33 -15.68 8.12
CA GLN A 663 -11.24 -16.70 7.07
C GLN A 663 -9.83 -17.30 7.00
N THR A 664 -9.75 -18.63 6.91
CA THR A 664 -8.50 -19.42 6.89
C THR A 664 -8.39 -20.26 5.62
N LYS A 665 -7.23 -20.88 5.39
CA LYS A 665 -7.01 -21.82 4.27
C LYS A 665 -7.89 -23.06 4.34
N ALA A 666 -8.41 -23.43 5.51
CA ALA A 666 -9.35 -24.54 5.64
C ALA A 666 -10.70 -24.23 4.95
N ILE A 667 -11.08 -22.95 4.88
CA ILE A 667 -12.28 -22.47 4.22
C ILE A 667 -11.99 -22.09 2.77
N ASP A 668 -10.82 -21.49 2.54
CA ASP A 668 -10.42 -20.93 1.25
C ASP A 668 -8.97 -21.28 0.91
N GLY A 669 -8.80 -22.33 0.10
CA GLY A 669 -7.47 -22.83 -0.27
C GLY A 669 -6.59 -21.86 -1.08
N TRP A 670 -7.15 -20.79 -1.64
CA TRP A 670 -6.40 -19.78 -2.40
C TRP A 670 -5.77 -18.70 -1.52
N LEU A 671 -6.34 -18.45 -0.36
CA LEU A 671 -5.95 -17.40 0.57
C LEU A 671 -4.48 -17.53 0.98
N GLN A 672 -3.62 -16.59 0.65
CA GLN A 672 -2.19 -16.69 0.98
C GLN A 672 -1.85 -16.08 2.33
N TYR A 673 -2.44 -14.92 2.66
CA TYR A 673 -2.20 -14.18 3.89
C TYR A 673 -3.50 -13.58 4.43
N GLY A 674 -3.62 -13.43 5.75
CA GLY A 674 -4.88 -13.08 6.43
C GLY A 674 -4.84 -11.74 7.17
N GLY A 675 -4.49 -11.79 8.46
CA GLY A 675 -4.52 -10.63 9.36
C GLY A 675 -3.31 -9.70 9.22
N ASN A 676 -3.44 -8.46 9.69
CA ASN A 676 -2.34 -7.49 9.79
C ASN A 676 -2.00 -7.12 11.26
N ALA A 677 -2.02 -5.84 11.64
CA ALA A 677 -1.82 -5.38 13.01
C ALA A 677 -3.14 -5.11 13.75
N VAL A 678 -3.14 -5.31 15.07
CA VAL A 678 -4.23 -4.93 15.98
C VAL A 678 -3.87 -3.67 16.75
N TRP A 679 -4.85 -2.79 16.92
CA TRP A 679 -4.76 -1.54 17.67
C TRP A 679 -5.86 -1.45 18.71
N ALA A 680 -5.62 -0.69 19.78
CA ALA A 680 -6.67 -0.35 20.72
C ALA A 680 -6.65 1.13 21.11
N HIS A 681 -7.82 1.71 21.32
CA HIS A 681 -8.00 3.03 21.90
C HIS A 681 -9.18 3.00 22.87
N GLY A 682 -8.91 3.21 24.17
CA GLY A 682 -9.94 3.07 25.19
C GLY A 682 -10.53 1.65 25.17
N ARG A 683 -11.84 1.55 24.92
CA ARG A 683 -12.57 0.28 24.82
C ARG A 683 -12.57 -0.35 23.42
N HIS A 684 -12.05 0.35 22.42
CA HIS A 684 -12.13 -0.05 21.02
C HIS A 684 -10.90 -0.85 20.62
N ILE A 685 -11.09 -2.03 20.05
CA ILE A 685 -10.05 -2.90 19.51
C ILE A 685 -10.32 -3.07 18.01
N VAL A 686 -9.37 -2.68 17.17
CA VAL A 686 -9.49 -2.79 15.70
C VAL A 686 -8.30 -3.54 15.15
N TYR A 687 -8.54 -4.61 14.40
CA TYR A 687 -7.51 -5.24 13.57
C TYR A 687 -7.94 -5.24 12.11
N GLY A 688 -6.98 -5.34 11.19
CA GLY A 688 -7.25 -5.51 9.78
C GLY A 688 -7.02 -6.92 9.27
N TYR A 689 -7.72 -7.24 8.20
CA TYR A 689 -7.66 -8.45 7.41
C TYR A 689 -7.44 -8.04 5.96
N HIS A 690 -6.21 -8.17 5.47
CA HIS A 690 -5.86 -7.77 4.10
C HIS A 690 -6.27 -8.86 3.11
N GLY A 691 -6.14 -10.14 3.49
CA GLY A 691 -6.71 -11.25 2.74
C GLY A 691 -6.17 -11.37 1.30
N GLU A 692 -4.86 -11.56 1.13
CA GLU A 692 -4.29 -11.70 -0.22
C GLU A 692 -4.76 -13.00 -0.88
N PHE A 693 -5.35 -12.89 -2.08
CA PHE A 693 -6.04 -13.98 -2.80
C PHE A 693 -7.21 -14.59 -2.04
N TYR A 694 -7.86 -13.83 -1.15
CA TYR A 694 -9.09 -14.31 -0.52
C TYR A 694 -10.20 -14.47 -1.56
N LYS A 695 -11.01 -15.50 -1.38
CA LYS A 695 -12.26 -15.71 -2.07
C LYS A 695 -13.40 -15.10 -1.26
N ASP A 696 -14.13 -14.17 -1.86
CA ASP A 696 -15.40 -13.72 -1.32
C ASP A 696 -16.42 -14.87 -1.47
N MET A 697 -16.85 -15.44 -0.35
CA MET A 697 -17.78 -16.57 -0.35
C MET A 697 -19.19 -16.20 -0.84
N ARG A 698 -19.54 -14.90 -0.90
CA ARG A 698 -20.83 -14.44 -1.43
C ARG A 698 -20.82 -14.36 -2.95
N SER A 699 -19.77 -13.80 -3.54
CA SER A 699 -19.66 -13.61 -5.00
C SER A 699 -18.88 -14.72 -5.72
N GLY A 700 -18.07 -15.48 -4.99
CA GLY A 700 -17.15 -16.49 -5.52
C GLY A 700 -15.87 -15.93 -6.14
N LEU A 701 -15.70 -14.61 -6.14
CA LEU A 701 -14.58 -13.90 -6.77
C LEU A 701 -13.36 -13.88 -5.84
N VAL A 702 -12.16 -13.88 -6.44
CA VAL A 702 -10.87 -13.92 -5.71
C VAL A 702 -10.16 -12.59 -5.86
N GLY A 703 -9.65 -12.03 -4.76
CA GLY A 703 -8.96 -10.74 -4.77
C GLY A 703 -8.32 -10.41 -3.43
N GLN A 704 -8.47 -9.16 -2.98
CA GLN A 704 -7.94 -8.65 -1.71
C GLN A 704 -9.09 -8.15 -0.84
N ALA A 705 -9.14 -8.61 0.41
CA ALA A 705 -10.27 -8.34 1.29
C ALA A 705 -10.24 -6.92 1.82
N SER A 706 -9.08 -6.48 2.32
CA SER A 706 -8.85 -5.15 2.88
C SER A 706 -9.98 -4.64 3.79
N GLN A 707 -10.35 -5.47 4.77
CA GLN A 707 -11.39 -5.16 5.75
C GLN A 707 -10.82 -5.02 7.16
N PHE A 708 -11.57 -4.38 8.04
CA PHE A 708 -11.23 -4.15 9.43
C PHE A 708 -12.36 -4.64 10.32
N MET A 709 -11.98 -5.28 11.42
CA MET A 709 -12.91 -5.81 12.40
C MET A 709 -12.74 -5.04 13.70
N HIS A 710 -13.86 -4.62 14.26
CA HIS A 710 -13.94 -3.76 15.42
C HIS A 710 -14.64 -4.52 16.56
N PHE A 711 -13.97 -4.61 17.69
CA PHE A 711 -14.43 -5.28 18.90
C PHE A 711 -14.39 -4.33 20.08
N ASP A 712 -15.29 -4.58 21.03
CA ASP A 712 -15.24 -4.00 22.36
C ASP A 712 -14.22 -4.75 23.22
N GLU A 713 -13.68 -4.06 24.23
CA GLU A 713 -12.78 -4.64 25.23
C GLU A 713 -13.39 -5.82 26.01
N SER A 714 -14.71 -6.02 25.97
CA SER A 714 -15.39 -7.21 26.52
C SER A 714 -15.27 -8.46 25.64
N GLY A 715 -14.67 -8.34 24.45
CA GLY A 715 -14.60 -9.40 23.44
C GLY A 715 -15.81 -9.44 22.51
N LEU A 716 -16.79 -8.56 22.69
CA LEU A 716 -18.00 -8.50 21.85
C LEU A 716 -17.76 -7.70 20.57
N PHE A 717 -18.29 -8.19 19.46
CA PHE A 717 -18.16 -7.58 18.15
C PHE A 717 -18.95 -6.26 18.05
N LEU A 718 -18.36 -5.24 17.43
CA LEU A 718 -18.97 -3.92 17.19
C LEU A 718 -19.21 -3.64 15.70
N GLY A 719 -18.38 -4.19 14.80
CA GLY A 719 -18.62 -4.03 13.38
C GLY A 719 -17.45 -4.42 12.50
N GLN A 720 -17.73 -4.47 11.21
CA GLN A 720 -16.77 -4.80 10.17
C GLN A 720 -16.96 -3.81 9.01
N PHE A 721 -15.85 -3.28 8.49
CA PHE A 721 -15.86 -2.23 7.47
C PHE A 721 -14.64 -2.33 6.56
N GLY A 722 -14.66 -1.59 5.45
CA GLY A 722 -13.71 -1.74 4.35
C GLY A 722 -14.41 -2.24 3.09
N GLN A 723 -13.74 -2.10 1.95
CA GLN A 723 -14.28 -2.49 0.65
C GLN A 723 -13.28 -3.42 -0.05
N PRO A 724 -13.64 -4.68 -0.30
CA PRO A 724 -12.76 -5.57 -1.03
C PRO A 724 -12.51 -5.18 -2.47
N GLN A 725 -11.33 -5.54 -2.96
CA GLN A 725 -10.93 -5.47 -4.34
C GLN A 725 -11.01 -6.86 -4.96
N VAL A 726 -12.12 -7.17 -5.63
CA VAL A 726 -12.33 -8.43 -6.37
C VAL A 726 -12.63 -8.14 -7.85
N PRO A 727 -12.02 -8.83 -8.83
CA PRO A 727 -12.37 -8.68 -10.24
C PRO A 727 -13.85 -9.02 -10.50
N PRO A 728 -14.55 -8.37 -11.44
CA PRO A 728 -14.02 -7.47 -12.45
C PRO A 728 -13.91 -6.00 -12.01
N THR A 729 -13.93 -5.67 -10.72
CA THR A 729 -13.95 -4.26 -10.24
C THR A 729 -12.96 -3.38 -11.02
N VAL A 730 -13.48 -2.56 -11.94
CA VAL A 730 -12.68 -1.89 -12.98
C VAL A 730 -12.12 -0.55 -12.49
N HIS A 731 -12.80 0.08 -11.52
CA HIS A 731 -12.56 1.44 -11.08
C HIS A 731 -12.41 1.54 -9.56
N ALA A 732 -11.81 2.65 -9.11
CA ALA A 732 -11.66 2.90 -7.68
C ALA A 732 -13.05 3.04 -7.02
N GLN A 733 -13.32 2.31 -5.93
CA GLN A 733 -14.56 2.43 -5.14
C GLN A 733 -14.26 3.02 -3.75
N PRO A 734 -15.20 3.72 -3.11
CA PRO A 734 -14.98 4.28 -1.77
C PRO A 734 -14.52 3.19 -0.80
N GLY A 735 -13.41 3.44 -0.10
CA GLY A 735 -12.84 2.50 0.86
C GLY A 735 -12.08 1.31 0.27
N MET A 736 -12.03 1.17 -1.07
CA MET A 736 -11.34 0.06 -1.72
C MET A 736 -9.83 0.24 -1.61
N SER A 737 -9.15 -0.78 -1.12
CA SER A 737 -7.70 -0.79 -0.93
C SER A 737 -7.12 -2.10 -1.45
N GLY A 738 -5.94 -2.04 -2.05
CA GLY A 738 -5.10 -3.23 -2.19
C GLY A 738 -4.48 -3.60 -0.85
N ASN A 739 -3.50 -4.51 -0.82
CA ASN A 739 -2.89 -5.05 0.41
C ASN A 739 -2.70 -4.01 1.55
N ALA A 740 -3.67 -3.93 2.46
CA ALA A 740 -3.71 -2.95 3.54
C ALA A 740 -3.03 -3.53 4.78
N PHE A 741 -1.73 -3.27 4.96
CA PHE A 741 -0.89 -3.85 6.02
C PHE A 741 -0.71 -2.98 7.26
N SER A 742 -0.78 -1.65 7.12
CA SER A 742 -0.36 -0.70 8.15
C SER A 742 -1.50 0.14 8.70
N PRO A 743 -2.46 -0.44 9.45
CA PRO A 743 -3.44 0.36 10.17
C PRO A 743 -2.75 1.20 11.25
N THR A 744 -3.29 2.38 11.55
CA THR A 744 -2.98 3.19 12.73
C THR A 744 -4.26 3.82 13.25
N LEU A 745 -4.62 3.51 14.49
CA LEU A 745 -5.83 4.02 15.15
C LEU A 745 -5.46 5.22 16.03
N VAL A 746 -6.06 6.38 15.79
CA VAL A 746 -5.71 7.61 16.52
C VAL A 746 -6.94 8.47 16.82
N ARG A 747 -6.94 9.08 18.00
CA ARG A 747 -7.97 10.04 18.41
C ARG A 747 -7.50 11.46 18.14
N THR A 748 -8.36 12.27 17.54
CA THR A 748 -8.14 13.71 17.37
C THR A 748 -9.36 14.48 17.87
N GLY A 749 -9.22 15.14 19.02
CA GLY A 749 -10.36 15.79 19.69
C GLY A 749 -11.45 14.76 20.04
N GLU A 750 -12.65 14.94 19.50
CA GLU A 750 -13.79 14.03 19.68
C GLU A 750 -13.89 12.93 18.62
N ARG A 751 -12.96 12.88 17.66
CA ARG A 751 -13.02 11.94 16.53
C ARG A 751 -12.01 10.81 16.69
N LEU A 752 -12.44 9.61 16.36
CA LEU A 752 -11.57 8.44 16.23
C LEU A 752 -11.35 8.14 14.75
N TYR A 753 -10.09 8.04 14.35
CA TYR A 753 -9.70 7.79 12.97
C TYR A 753 -8.88 6.51 12.86
N LEU A 754 -9.11 5.75 11.78
CA LEU A 754 -8.24 4.69 11.32
C LEU A 754 -7.58 5.13 10.01
N TYR A 755 -6.24 5.13 9.99
CA TYR A 755 -5.45 5.35 8.79
C TYR A 755 -4.85 4.03 8.32
N HIS A 756 -4.72 3.81 7.01
CA HIS A 756 -3.98 2.65 6.48
C HIS A 756 -3.40 2.91 5.09
N ASN A 757 -2.37 2.12 4.73
CA ASN A 757 -1.78 2.14 3.39
C ASN A 757 -2.73 1.58 2.33
N ASP A 758 -2.32 1.72 1.07
CA ASP A 758 -2.96 1.14 -0.10
C ASP A 758 -1.88 0.63 -1.05
N GLU A 759 -2.08 -0.56 -1.60
CA GLU A 759 -1.15 -1.12 -2.57
C GLU A 759 -1.36 -0.53 -3.97
N THR A 760 -2.53 0.05 -4.30
CA THR A 760 -2.76 0.85 -5.53
C THR A 760 -4.22 1.18 -5.86
N ALA A 761 -5.20 0.68 -5.11
CA ALA A 761 -6.62 0.79 -5.46
C ALA A 761 -7.12 2.23 -5.61
N GLN A 762 -6.58 3.14 -4.82
CA GLN A 762 -6.83 4.59 -4.78
C GLN A 762 -5.56 5.42 -4.94
N GLY A 763 -4.36 4.83 -4.79
CA GLY A 763 -3.08 5.54 -4.96
C GLY A 763 -2.84 6.60 -3.89
N GLY A 764 -3.20 6.30 -2.64
CA GLY A 764 -3.07 7.21 -1.51
C GLY A 764 -3.35 6.53 -0.17
N MET A 765 -2.98 7.18 0.93
CA MET A 765 -3.19 6.63 2.27
C MET A 765 -4.61 6.93 2.75
N HIS A 766 -5.36 5.90 3.14
CA HIS A 766 -6.78 6.00 3.48
C HIS A 766 -7.00 6.60 4.86
N ARG A 767 -8.14 7.29 5.03
CA ARG A 767 -8.66 7.73 6.33
C ARG A 767 -10.12 7.33 6.50
N TRP A 768 -10.39 6.56 7.55
CA TRP A 768 -11.74 6.24 8.03
C TRP A 768 -12.01 6.99 9.33
N ARG A 769 -13.17 7.62 9.43
CA ARG A 769 -13.71 8.19 10.68
C ARG A 769 -14.71 7.22 11.29
N ILE A 770 -14.60 6.98 12.59
CA ILE A 770 -15.50 6.13 13.36
C ILE A 770 -16.42 7.05 14.18
N ASP A 771 -17.62 7.30 13.67
CA ASP A 771 -18.63 8.10 14.34
C ASP A 771 -19.38 7.29 15.40
N GLY A 772 -19.78 7.95 16.50
CA GLY A 772 -20.49 7.31 17.62
C GLY A 772 -19.58 6.42 18.50
N TRP A 773 -18.27 6.47 18.34
CA TRP A 773 -17.33 5.63 19.10
C TRP A 773 -17.49 5.79 20.62
N ASN A 774 -17.76 7.01 21.10
CA ASN A 774 -18.06 7.33 22.50
C ASN A 774 -19.50 7.00 22.94
N GLU A 775 -20.34 6.48 22.04
CA GLU A 775 -21.76 6.16 22.27
C GLU A 775 -22.02 4.66 22.38
N VAL A 776 -20.98 3.82 22.45
CA VAL A 776 -21.15 2.41 22.80
C VAL A 776 -21.65 2.30 24.25
N ARG A 777 -22.79 1.63 24.42
CA ARG A 777 -23.44 1.42 25.72
C ARG A 777 -23.56 -0.07 26.01
N GLU A 778 -23.77 -0.38 27.27
CA GLU A 778 -23.83 -1.75 27.77
C GLU A 778 -25.03 -1.92 28.70
N LEU A 779 -25.78 -3.01 28.52
CA LEU A 779 -26.77 -3.50 29.46
C LEU A 779 -26.23 -4.75 30.15
N ARG A 780 -26.57 -4.93 31.44
CA ARG A 780 -26.11 -6.07 32.24
C ARG A 780 -27.23 -6.75 33.00
N GLY A 781 -27.07 -8.04 33.21
CA GLY A 781 -27.87 -8.83 34.15
C GLY A 781 -27.04 -9.97 34.74
N THR A 782 -27.47 -10.53 35.85
CA THR A 782 -26.78 -11.62 36.55
C THR A 782 -27.80 -12.69 36.93
N GLY A 783 -27.43 -13.97 36.81
CA GLY A 783 -28.28 -15.10 37.20
C GLY A 783 -27.65 -16.45 36.87
N ASN A 784 -28.30 -17.53 37.28
CA ASN A 784 -27.88 -18.90 36.98
C ASN A 784 -28.38 -19.35 35.60
N ALA A 785 -27.77 -20.40 35.06
CA ALA A 785 -28.32 -21.06 33.87
C ALA A 785 -29.74 -21.59 34.18
N GLY A 786 -30.71 -21.23 33.34
CA GLY A 786 -32.13 -21.60 33.47
C GLY A 786 -33.02 -20.48 34.01
N ASP A 787 -32.41 -19.42 34.53
CA ASP A 787 -33.14 -18.27 35.06
C ASP A 787 -33.80 -17.44 33.94
N SER A 788 -34.71 -16.55 34.35
CA SER A 788 -35.15 -15.42 33.52
C SER A 788 -34.43 -14.17 33.99
N ILE A 789 -33.50 -13.67 33.17
CA ILE A 789 -32.60 -12.56 33.50
C ILE A 789 -33.02 -11.32 32.69
N GLU A 790 -33.31 -10.23 33.39
CA GLU A 790 -33.53 -8.92 32.77
C GLU A 790 -32.21 -8.15 32.67
N LEU A 791 -31.87 -7.64 31.48
CA LEU A 791 -30.69 -6.79 31.27
C LEU A 791 -31.09 -5.32 31.35
N ARG A 792 -30.38 -4.54 32.17
CA ARG A 792 -30.63 -3.12 32.40
C ARG A 792 -29.39 -2.26 32.22
#